data_AF-A0A8R2D2G5-F1
#
_entry.id   AF-A0A8R2D2G5-F1
#
_cell.length_a   1.000
_cell.length_b   1.000
_cell.length_c   1.000
_cell.angle_alpha   90.00
_cell.angle_beta   90.00
_cell.angle_gamma   90.00
#
_symmetry.space_group_name_H-M   'P 1'
#
loop_
_entity.id
_entity.type
_entity.pdbx_description
1 polymer ?
#
loop_
_entity_poly.entity_id
_entity_poly.type
_entity_poly.pdbx_seq_one_letter_code
_entity_poly.pdbx_strand_id
1 'polypeptide(L)'
;METESLQSSWSPYTELLPVLENIFTNERPNVAFLKRILRAAKPHFLNVFKNPPKNVKSREQIMKVLADGKPIQKFEMLALPKDMAEEVLILSDMYDLDELMSLELLNTARYQNPKYPELCRGLVAVLLYYNAHRMLASSLRLLIEGSTGRTWMPRVDPACAQHLGQFVDQLMNDGLFINILIVLENKDLTKEIELLQKNKAIGGPKHHQLVVSLFTEIRTMLAECVFYYSIQFGLSKQQLISLLKHLQKIKPDVESHGVVSKVPLFMVTSFLYAIDLDCMNNTQEISGDTKEQFLTSAYTELISHDWEWPELKSIATFGLAVAFSKLRSSQHVFQDKNLFKIDETLISNAMDTKVFRFLNQNVAPSEFLHYVEFMIKKFHQLITEFIVMMPHTVKEIRNKSDEIAHTILIYYQEGLEPPTSEENHFEQLLMLMAALYAKDPLELNLNLDYWPPSREQLKTIKMSSFLTTQKFQASLYRFICQTGDMLPHMLFVPYLNMLSSLATSETGAENVFNHFHSNATNSNLTWDHFFKTFLRYYTNLRQENIPPTDTVYKRGHQKGITALEIQGLQAVLKLIRSVAEQSVKSKVTFVDRSEWETLPVLLGLVSCPVRISLKADLILTLSTLVKPPPSIIAINFWQTLEASQIIVTVPTISSYQSRGIMAELDDLEPRNEEYPLTIALLKLLSTLTEQPVPNLLGSNNRTPGFDPYLNFVLNNIFLKCLSRGYKKQNEKWEVSGICLELVLKFLNQYEPQQTDFVGSSVFLPDNTTINVNPPPGFHIMTYLCTNSDFLRTILNIMHTGCQMFDLYTSFSGKEAMEKTTLVVLRLLEQALHLQQIFLNASISSGSPLIYTGLHKTLVSINVATNEPDYIIDLSKFVTYTHLPEHAYHAIRILMTITSYPIPQSHMVSYFTSNPKLTIGIRHGFVECLEEEESTKSTRLSCRQLSDPLAKVRSAVIGR
;
A
#
# COMPACT_ATOMS: atom_id res chain seq x y z
N MET A 1 -16.18 -41.48 -11.45
CA MET A 1 -17.07 -40.91 -10.40
C MET A 1 -17.68 -39.62 -10.94
N GLU A 2 -18.46 -39.70 -12.03
CA GLU A 2 -18.72 -38.55 -12.93
C GLU A 2 -20.19 -38.14 -13.06
N THR A 3 -21.10 -38.62 -12.20
CA THR A 3 -22.55 -38.36 -12.38
C THR A 3 -23.36 -38.05 -11.12
N GLU A 4 -22.77 -38.05 -9.92
CA GLU A 4 -23.54 -37.85 -8.67
C GLU A 4 -23.41 -36.45 -8.03
N SER A 5 -22.51 -35.57 -8.49
CA SER A 5 -22.23 -34.29 -7.80
C SER A 5 -23.20 -33.13 -8.07
N LEU A 6 -24.15 -33.27 -9.00
CA LEU A 6 -25.07 -32.18 -9.40
C LEU A 6 -26.45 -32.19 -8.71
N GLN A 7 -26.61 -32.90 -7.58
CA GLN A 7 -27.91 -33.04 -6.92
C GLN A 7 -28.24 -31.98 -5.85
N SER A 8 -27.29 -31.11 -5.46
CA SER A 8 -27.51 -30.04 -4.49
C SER A 8 -27.87 -28.73 -5.18
N SER A 9 -28.88 -28.00 -4.67
CA SER A 9 -29.31 -26.72 -5.24
C SER A 9 -28.23 -25.62 -5.14
N TRP A 10 -27.25 -25.82 -4.24
CA TRP A 10 -26.10 -24.93 -4.05
C TRP A 10 -24.82 -25.36 -4.78
N SER A 11 -24.76 -26.55 -5.37
CA SER A 11 -23.55 -27.01 -6.08
C SER A 11 -23.14 -26.11 -7.25
N PRO A 12 -24.07 -25.49 -8.03
CA PRO A 12 -23.67 -24.57 -9.11
C PRO A 12 -22.94 -23.32 -8.62
N TYR A 13 -23.14 -22.91 -7.36
CA TYR A 13 -22.51 -21.73 -6.77
C TYR A 13 -21.15 -22.05 -6.13
N THR A 14 -20.93 -23.31 -5.75
CA THR A 14 -19.79 -23.72 -4.90
C THR A 14 -18.77 -24.59 -5.63
N GLU A 15 -19.20 -25.45 -6.55
CA GLU A 15 -18.32 -26.40 -7.25
C GLU A 15 -17.84 -25.86 -8.60
N LEU A 16 -18.44 -24.79 -9.12
CA LEU A 16 -18.13 -24.27 -10.45
C LEU A 16 -16.72 -23.67 -10.55
N LEU A 17 -16.31 -22.89 -9.56
CA LEU A 17 -15.00 -22.23 -9.56
C LEU A 17 -13.85 -23.26 -9.54
N PRO A 18 -13.79 -24.23 -8.62
CA PRO A 18 -12.74 -25.26 -8.62
C PRO A 18 -12.69 -26.07 -9.92
N VAL A 19 -13.84 -26.37 -10.51
CA VAL A 19 -13.91 -27.10 -11.78
C VAL A 19 -13.32 -26.26 -12.92
N LEU A 20 -13.62 -24.96 -12.97
CA LEU A 20 -13.03 -24.05 -13.95
C LEU A 20 -11.51 -23.91 -13.75
N GLU A 21 -11.04 -23.70 -12.51
CA GLU A 21 -9.61 -23.61 -12.20
C GLU A 21 -8.83 -24.87 -12.61
N ASN A 22 -9.40 -26.05 -12.37
CA ASN A 22 -8.81 -27.31 -12.83
C ASN A 22 -8.78 -27.39 -14.37
N ILE A 23 -9.84 -26.95 -15.06
CA ILE A 23 -9.86 -26.94 -16.53
C ILE A 23 -8.82 -25.97 -17.10
N PHE A 24 -8.60 -24.81 -16.47
CA PHE A 24 -7.62 -23.82 -16.91
C PHE A 24 -6.16 -24.20 -16.62
N THR A 25 -5.92 -25.09 -15.66
CA THR A 25 -4.58 -25.59 -15.31
C THR A 25 -4.19 -26.85 -16.08
N ASN A 26 -5.15 -27.59 -16.63
CA ASN A 26 -4.90 -28.82 -17.38
C ASN A 26 -4.39 -28.55 -18.81
N GLU A 27 -3.36 -29.31 -19.22
CA GLU A 27 -2.77 -29.23 -20.58
C GLU A 27 -3.72 -29.65 -21.72
N ARG A 28 -4.77 -30.42 -21.41
CA ARG A 28 -5.81 -30.86 -22.37
C ARG A 28 -7.22 -30.74 -21.77
N PRO A 29 -7.85 -29.56 -21.83
CA PRO A 29 -9.17 -29.35 -21.26
C PRO A 29 -10.25 -30.13 -22.02
N ASN A 30 -11.14 -30.83 -21.31
CA ASN A 30 -12.30 -31.48 -21.93
C ASN A 30 -13.38 -30.43 -22.28
N VAL A 31 -13.29 -29.88 -23.48
CA VAL A 31 -14.19 -28.83 -24.00
C VAL A 31 -15.66 -29.27 -24.01
N ALA A 32 -15.96 -30.55 -24.23
CA ALA A 32 -17.34 -31.06 -24.23
C ALA A 32 -17.96 -31.04 -22.83
N PHE A 33 -17.17 -31.42 -21.82
CA PHE A 33 -17.56 -31.36 -20.42
C PHE A 33 -17.78 -29.91 -19.96
N LEU A 34 -16.87 -29.00 -20.33
CA LEU A 34 -17.00 -27.57 -20.06
C LEU A 34 -18.30 -26.99 -20.65
N LYS A 35 -18.61 -27.28 -21.93
CA LYS A 35 -19.84 -26.82 -22.58
C LYS A 35 -21.11 -27.29 -21.85
N ARG A 36 -21.11 -28.53 -21.34
CA ARG A 36 -22.25 -29.08 -20.60
C ARG A 36 -22.45 -28.33 -19.28
N ILE A 37 -21.37 -28.09 -18.53
CA ILE A 37 -21.42 -27.37 -17.25
C ILE A 37 -21.84 -25.92 -17.45
N LEU A 38 -21.25 -25.21 -18.42
CA LEU A 38 -21.59 -23.80 -18.67
C LEU A 38 -23.04 -23.62 -19.10
N ARG A 39 -23.60 -24.55 -19.89
CA ARG A 39 -25.03 -24.54 -20.23
C ARG A 39 -25.92 -24.71 -19.00
N ALA A 40 -25.56 -25.59 -18.07
CA ALA A 40 -26.28 -25.77 -16.82
C ALA A 40 -26.15 -24.56 -15.88
N ALA A 41 -24.99 -23.90 -15.87
CA ALA A 41 -24.71 -22.73 -15.01
C ALA A 41 -25.29 -21.41 -15.55
N LYS A 42 -25.57 -21.30 -16.86
CA LYS A 42 -26.11 -20.09 -17.52
C LYS A 42 -27.24 -19.37 -16.76
N PRO A 43 -28.33 -20.03 -16.29
CA PRO A 43 -29.40 -19.35 -15.56
C PRO A 43 -28.95 -18.74 -14.23
N HIS A 44 -27.98 -19.37 -13.54
CA HIS A 44 -27.43 -18.87 -12.28
C HIS A 44 -26.57 -17.64 -12.51
N PHE A 45 -25.81 -17.60 -13.61
CA PHE A 45 -25.07 -16.41 -14.00
C PHE A 45 -25.98 -15.24 -14.37
N LEU A 46 -27.05 -15.47 -15.15
CA LEU A 46 -27.99 -14.38 -15.47
C LEU A 46 -28.66 -13.79 -14.22
N ASN A 47 -28.77 -14.57 -13.14
CA ASN A 47 -29.43 -14.21 -11.89
C ASN A 47 -28.47 -14.19 -10.69
N VAL A 48 -27.24 -13.67 -10.83
CA VAL A 48 -26.17 -13.76 -9.80
C VAL A 48 -26.62 -13.45 -8.36
N PHE A 49 -27.61 -12.55 -8.17
CA PHE A 49 -28.16 -12.20 -6.86
C PHE A 49 -29.69 -12.31 -6.74
N LYS A 50 -30.36 -12.86 -7.76
CA LYS A 50 -31.79 -13.12 -7.67
C LYS A 50 -31.98 -14.53 -7.14
N ASN A 51 -32.24 -14.62 -5.84
CA ASN A 51 -32.59 -15.86 -5.18
C ASN A 51 -33.86 -16.45 -5.79
N PRO A 52 -33.98 -17.78 -5.89
CA PRO A 52 -35.27 -18.40 -6.14
C PRO A 52 -36.22 -18.05 -4.97
N PRO A 53 -37.38 -17.46 -5.27
CA PRO A 53 -38.25 -16.90 -4.25
C PRO A 53 -38.90 -17.98 -3.39
N LYS A 54 -39.47 -17.57 -2.26
CA LYS A 54 -40.21 -18.43 -1.33
C LYS A 54 -41.28 -19.26 -2.02
N ASN A 55 -41.44 -20.49 -1.59
CA ASN A 55 -42.41 -21.42 -2.16
C ASN A 55 -43.36 -21.91 -1.08
N VAL A 56 -44.65 -21.60 -1.25
CA VAL A 56 -45.72 -21.98 -0.30
C VAL A 56 -45.72 -23.49 -0.01
N LYS A 57 -45.44 -24.32 -1.02
CA LYS A 57 -45.37 -25.79 -0.83
C LYS A 57 -44.16 -26.22 0.00
N SER A 58 -43.00 -25.59 -0.24
CA SER A 58 -41.77 -25.82 0.55
C SER A 58 -41.98 -25.37 2.00
N ARG A 59 -42.59 -24.20 2.21
CA ARG A 59 -42.93 -23.68 3.53
C ARG A 59 -43.91 -24.56 4.30
N GLU A 60 -44.95 -25.06 3.64
CA GLU A 60 -45.90 -26.02 4.23
C GLU A 60 -45.22 -27.34 4.64
N GLN A 61 -44.25 -27.82 3.84
CA GLN A 61 -43.48 -29.01 4.18
C GLN A 61 -42.67 -28.79 5.47
N ILE A 62 -42.02 -27.64 5.63
CA ILE A 62 -41.24 -27.32 6.84
C ILE A 62 -42.14 -27.02 8.06
N MET A 63 -43.29 -26.36 7.86
CA MET A 63 -44.27 -26.13 8.92
C MET A 63 -44.89 -27.45 9.43
N LYS A 64 -45.09 -28.43 8.54
CA LYS A 64 -45.51 -29.79 8.94
C LYS A 64 -44.43 -30.51 9.76
N VAL A 65 -43.15 -30.26 9.48
CA VAL A 65 -42.03 -30.76 10.32
C VAL A 65 -42.05 -30.12 11.71
N LEU A 66 -42.33 -28.82 11.82
CA LEU A 66 -42.49 -28.10 13.09
C LEU A 66 -43.65 -28.64 13.95
N ALA A 67 -44.75 -29.03 13.31
CA ALA A 67 -45.95 -29.56 13.96
C ALA A 67 -45.84 -31.05 14.34
N ASP A 68 -45.37 -31.92 13.43
CA ASP A 68 -45.52 -33.39 13.55
C ASP A 68 -44.19 -34.18 13.60
N GLY A 69 -43.02 -33.54 13.43
CA GLY A 69 -41.70 -34.19 13.59
C GLY A 69 -41.34 -35.28 12.57
N LYS A 70 -42.05 -35.40 11.44
CA LYS A 70 -41.78 -36.42 10.41
C LYS A 70 -40.73 -35.95 9.38
N PRO A 71 -39.84 -36.84 8.89
CA PRO A 71 -38.76 -36.48 7.97
C PRO A 71 -39.26 -36.14 6.55
N ILE A 72 -38.53 -35.27 5.86
CA ILE A 72 -38.79 -34.83 4.47
C ILE A 72 -38.26 -35.90 3.50
N GLN A 73 -39.12 -36.39 2.59
CA GLN A 73 -38.84 -37.54 1.70
C GLN A 73 -37.68 -37.36 0.69
N LYS A 74 -37.16 -36.13 0.50
CA LYS A 74 -36.02 -35.86 -0.40
C LYS A 74 -34.65 -35.90 0.27
N PHE A 75 -34.61 -35.87 1.61
CA PHE A 75 -33.38 -36.02 2.40
C PHE A 75 -33.54 -37.28 3.24
N GLU A 76 -33.16 -38.43 2.68
CA GLU A 76 -33.15 -39.66 3.46
C GLU A 76 -32.27 -39.48 4.72
N MET A 77 -32.87 -39.80 5.87
CA MET A 77 -32.29 -39.79 7.22
C MET A 77 -31.87 -38.43 7.79
N LEU A 78 -32.82 -37.62 8.27
CA LEU A 78 -32.61 -36.79 9.47
C LEU A 78 -33.95 -36.29 10.04
N ALA A 79 -34.25 -36.66 11.29
CA ALA A 79 -35.26 -35.95 12.08
C ALA A 79 -34.79 -34.50 12.21
N LEU A 80 -35.51 -33.56 11.59
CA LEU A 80 -35.17 -32.15 11.61
C LEU A 80 -35.47 -31.59 13.02
N PRO A 81 -34.46 -31.08 13.76
CA PRO A 81 -34.70 -30.43 15.04
C PRO A 81 -35.60 -29.21 14.85
N LYS A 82 -36.50 -28.93 15.80
CA LYS A 82 -37.42 -27.77 15.74
C LYS A 82 -36.64 -26.45 15.56
N ASP A 83 -35.54 -26.30 16.29
CA ASP A 83 -34.63 -25.14 16.19
C ASP A 83 -34.09 -24.92 14.76
N MET A 84 -33.83 -25.99 14.00
CA MET A 84 -33.35 -25.89 12.62
C MET A 84 -34.46 -25.44 11.68
N ALA A 85 -35.68 -25.90 11.88
CA ALA A 85 -36.82 -25.47 11.06
C ALA A 85 -37.16 -23.97 11.30
N GLU A 86 -36.99 -23.46 12.53
CA GLU A 86 -37.11 -22.03 12.83
C GLU A 86 -36.01 -21.21 12.13
N GLU A 87 -34.75 -21.64 12.20
CA GLU A 87 -33.64 -20.98 11.50
C GLU A 87 -33.84 -20.96 9.97
N VAL A 88 -34.41 -22.03 9.38
CA VAL A 88 -34.75 -22.07 7.95
C VAL A 88 -35.75 -20.97 7.60
N LEU A 89 -36.81 -20.79 8.41
CA LEU A 89 -37.81 -19.76 8.18
C LEU A 89 -37.20 -18.36 8.31
N ILE A 90 -36.30 -18.15 9.27
CA ILE A 90 -35.58 -16.87 9.44
C ILE A 90 -34.72 -16.57 8.21
N LEU A 91 -33.91 -17.52 7.73
CA LEU A 91 -33.06 -17.33 6.55
C LEU A 91 -33.88 -17.11 5.27
N SER A 92 -34.94 -17.89 5.10
CA SER A 92 -35.89 -17.75 4.00
C SER A 92 -36.54 -16.36 4.02
N ASP A 93 -36.98 -15.89 5.19
CA ASP A 93 -37.61 -14.58 5.35
C ASP A 93 -36.63 -13.42 5.18
N MET A 94 -35.38 -13.60 5.60
CA MET A 94 -34.32 -12.61 5.50
C MET A 94 -33.84 -12.38 4.05
N TYR A 95 -33.61 -13.46 3.29
CA TYR A 95 -33.04 -13.39 1.94
C TYR A 95 -34.06 -13.59 0.81
N ASP A 96 -35.35 -13.72 1.13
CA ASP A 96 -36.40 -14.12 0.19
C ASP A 96 -36.03 -15.36 -0.61
N LEU A 97 -35.56 -16.38 0.12
CA LEU A 97 -34.99 -17.61 -0.43
C LEU A 97 -35.97 -18.78 -0.24
N ASP A 98 -36.05 -19.68 -1.22
CA ASP A 98 -36.81 -20.94 -1.08
C ASP A 98 -36.39 -21.70 0.20
N GLU A 99 -37.41 -22.24 0.88
CA GLU A 99 -37.25 -22.90 2.16
C GLU A 99 -36.39 -24.18 2.08
N LEU A 100 -36.38 -24.91 0.95
CA LEU A 100 -35.53 -26.10 0.78
C LEU A 100 -34.07 -25.72 0.52
N MET A 101 -33.82 -24.65 -0.23
CA MET A 101 -32.45 -24.11 -0.38
C MET A 101 -31.91 -23.60 0.96
N SER A 102 -32.75 -22.94 1.75
CA SER A 102 -32.38 -22.49 3.10
C SER A 102 -32.03 -23.68 4.02
N LEU A 103 -32.74 -24.80 3.89
CA LEU A 103 -32.46 -26.04 4.61
C LEU A 103 -31.14 -26.70 4.17
N GLU A 104 -30.86 -26.77 2.88
CA GLU A 104 -29.57 -27.26 2.35
C GLU A 104 -28.39 -26.42 2.86
N LEU A 105 -28.54 -25.09 2.88
CA LEU A 105 -27.53 -24.17 3.40
C LEU A 105 -27.28 -24.40 4.89
N LEU A 106 -28.32 -24.63 5.69
CA LEU A 106 -28.16 -24.94 7.11
C LEU A 106 -27.58 -26.34 7.37
N ASN A 107 -27.89 -27.31 6.52
CA ASN A 107 -27.27 -28.64 6.59
C ASN A 107 -25.77 -28.58 6.27
N THR A 108 -25.38 -27.85 5.21
CA THR A 108 -23.96 -27.62 4.90
C THR A 108 -23.27 -26.84 6.01
N ALA A 109 -23.91 -25.81 6.57
CA ALA A 109 -23.40 -25.09 7.74
C ALA A 109 -23.22 -26.01 8.96
N ARG A 110 -24.11 -26.98 9.18
CA ARG A 110 -23.97 -27.98 10.26
C ARG A 110 -22.74 -28.85 10.06
N TYR A 111 -22.48 -29.31 8.84
CA TYR A 111 -21.28 -30.12 8.53
C TYR A 111 -19.99 -29.30 8.68
N GLN A 112 -20.03 -28.00 8.37
CA GLN A 112 -18.88 -27.10 8.48
C GLN A 112 -18.75 -26.40 9.83
N ASN A 113 -19.74 -26.53 10.73
CA ASN A 113 -19.73 -25.93 12.06
C ASN A 113 -18.49 -26.29 12.90
N PRO A 114 -17.87 -27.49 12.80
CA PRO A 114 -16.62 -27.79 13.48
C PRO A 114 -15.46 -26.86 13.09
N LYS A 115 -15.49 -26.25 11.89
CA LYS A 115 -14.53 -25.25 11.41
C LYS A 115 -14.78 -23.83 11.95
N TYR A 116 -15.87 -23.63 12.69
CA TYR A 116 -16.22 -22.33 13.27
C TYR A 116 -16.75 -22.52 14.69
N PRO A 117 -15.92 -22.98 15.64
CA PRO A 117 -16.38 -23.41 16.96
C PRO A 117 -16.95 -22.28 17.82
N GLU A 118 -16.64 -21.01 17.49
CA GLU A 118 -17.17 -19.83 18.17
C GLU A 118 -18.53 -19.35 17.63
N LEU A 119 -18.97 -19.89 16.49
CA LEU A 119 -20.17 -19.44 15.78
C LEU A 119 -21.33 -20.43 15.91
N CYS A 120 -22.54 -19.88 15.95
CA CYS A 120 -23.75 -20.67 15.80
C CYS A 120 -23.94 -21.08 14.33
N ARG A 121 -24.60 -22.24 14.10
CA ARG A 121 -24.93 -22.75 12.76
C ARG A 121 -25.54 -21.69 11.84
N GLY A 122 -26.47 -20.88 12.32
CA GLY A 122 -27.09 -19.81 11.54
C GLY A 122 -26.10 -18.73 11.06
N LEU A 123 -25.10 -18.37 11.89
CA LEU A 123 -24.06 -17.41 11.51
C LEU A 123 -23.09 -17.99 10.47
N VAL A 124 -22.81 -19.29 10.56
CA VAL A 124 -22.04 -20.02 9.54
C VAL A 124 -22.81 -20.09 8.21
N ALA A 125 -24.12 -20.32 8.25
CA ALA A 125 -24.96 -20.31 7.04
C ALA A 125 -24.91 -18.95 6.31
N VAL A 126 -24.93 -17.83 7.04
CA VAL A 126 -24.77 -16.48 6.48
C VAL A 126 -23.40 -16.31 5.79
N LEU A 127 -22.32 -16.80 6.39
CA LEU A 127 -20.99 -16.77 5.75
C LEU A 127 -20.97 -17.60 4.46
N LEU A 128 -21.55 -18.80 4.49
CA LEU A 128 -21.61 -19.68 3.32
C LEU A 128 -22.46 -19.09 2.19
N TYR A 129 -23.54 -18.39 2.54
CA TYR A 129 -24.36 -17.68 1.57
C TYR A 129 -23.53 -16.66 0.78
N TYR A 130 -22.82 -15.75 1.46
CA TYR A 130 -21.99 -14.76 0.76
C TYR A 130 -20.80 -15.41 0.05
N ASN A 131 -20.15 -16.41 0.66
CA ASN A 131 -19.04 -17.11 0.01
C ASN A 131 -19.48 -17.83 -1.28
N ALA A 132 -20.68 -18.42 -1.32
CA ALA A 132 -21.24 -19.03 -2.53
C ALA A 132 -21.44 -18.00 -3.66
N HIS A 133 -21.96 -16.81 -3.34
CA HIS A 133 -22.10 -15.72 -4.31
C HIS A 133 -20.76 -15.17 -4.76
N ARG A 134 -19.78 -15.07 -3.85
CA ARG A 134 -18.40 -14.70 -4.19
C ARG A 134 -17.78 -15.69 -5.17
N MET A 135 -17.93 -16.99 -4.94
CA MET A 135 -17.43 -18.02 -5.86
C MET A 135 -18.10 -17.97 -7.24
N LEU A 136 -19.40 -17.66 -7.30
CA LEU A 136 -20.09 -17.44 -8.58
C LEU A 136 -19.55 -16.20 -9.32
N ALA A 137 -19.37 -15.08 -8.63
CA ALA A 137 -18.78 -13.87 -9.22
C ALA A 137 -17.32 -14.09 -9.66
N SER A 138 -16.55 -14.85 -8.87
CA SER A 138 -15.19 -15.28 -9.23
C SER A 138 -15.16 -16.16 -10.48
N SER A 139 -16.13 -17.08 -10.59
CA SER A 139 -16.28 -17.92 -11.78
C SER A 139 -16.53 -17.07 -13.03
N LEU A 140 -17.41 -16.05 -12.93
CA LEU A 140 -17.65 -15.10 -14.03
C LEU A 140 -16.37 -14.36 -14.44
N ARG A 141 -15.64 -13.84 -13.46
CA ARG A 141 -14.38 -13.13 -13.72
C ARG A 141 -13.38 -14.02 -14.46
N LEU A 142 -13.20 -15.23 -13.96
CA LEU A 142 -12.29 -16.23 -14.55
C LEU A 142 -12.70 -16.62 -15.98
N LEU A 143 -14.00 -16.70 -16.27
CA LEU A 143 -14.49 -16.96 -17.64
C LEU A 143 -14.14 -15.81 -18.60
N ILE A 144 -14.23 -14.56 -18.15
CA ILE A 144 -13.87 -13.38 -18.95
C ILE A 144 -12.36 -13.35 -19.18
N GLU A 145 -11.55 -13.57 -18.13
CA GLU A 145 -10.08 -13.63 -18.21
C GLU A 145 -9.60 -14.75 -19.14
N GLY A 146 -10.26 -15.92 -19.11
CA GLY A 146 -9.96 -17.08 -19.95
C GLY A 146 -10.43 -16.95 -21.41
N SER A 147 -11.07 -15.85 -21.79
CA SER A 147 -11.62 -15.63 -23.14
C SER A 147 -10.63 -14.92 -24.07
N THR A 148 -10.61 -15.31 -25.35
CA THR A 148 -9.86 -14.59 -26.39
C THR A 148 -10.57 -13.29 -26.77
N GLY A 149 -9.81 -12.20 -26.95
CA GLY A 149 -10.34 -10.90 -27.35
C GLY A 149 -9.26 -9.90 -27.76
N ARG A 150 -9.50 -8.61 -27.48
CA ARG A 150 -8.76 -7.49 -28.07
C ARG A 150 -7.39 -7.21 -27.44
N THR A 151 -7.24 -7.44 -26.13
CA THR A 151 -6.17 -6.81 -25.35
C THR A 151 -5.17 -7.81 -24.81
N TRP A 152 -5.62 -8.98 -24.32
CA TRP A 152 -4.71 -10.04 -23.86
C TRP A 152 -5.01 -11.38 -24.51
N MET A 153 -4.02 -12.28 -24.50
CA MET A 153 -4.18 -13.67 -24.90
C MET A 153 -4.29 -14.57 -23.66
N PRO A 154 -5.35 -15.38 -23.53
CA PRO A 154 -5.52 -16.27 -22.39
C PRO A 154 -4.52 -17.43 -22.43
N ARG A 155 -4.10 -17.90 -21.25
CA ARG A 155 -3.17 -19.04 -21.08
C ARG A 155 -3.88 -20.40 -21.18
N VAL A 156 -4.77 -20.53 -22.15
CA VAL A 156 -5.69 -21.67 -22.29
C VAL A 156 -5.65 -22.14 -23.74
N ASP A 157 -6.00 -23.40 -24.00
CA ASP A 157 -6.16 -23.91 -25.36
C ASP A 157 -7.01 -22.94 -26.22
N PRO A 158 -6.53 -22.52 -27.42
CA PRO A 158 -7.20 -21.51 -28.23
C PRO A 158 -8.64 -21.86 -28.60
N ALA A 159 -8.95 -23.14 -28.85
CA ALA A 159 -10.31 -23.56 -29.18
C ALA A 159 -11.23 -23.47 -27.96
N CYS A 160 -10.72 -23.79 -26.77
CA CYS A 160 -11.42 -23.58 -25.51
C CYS A 160 -11.68 -22.08 -25.26
N ALA A 161 -10.65 -21.25 -25.42
CA ALA A 161 -10.72 -19.81 -25.20
C ALA A 161 -11.69 -19.10 -26.17
N GLN A 162 -11.77 -19.55 -27.42
CA GLN A 162 -12.74 -19.03 -28.39
C GLN A 162 -14.19 -19.40 -28.01
N HIS A 163 -14.42 -20.63 -27.55
CA HIS A 163 -15.74 -21.05 -27.07
C HIS A 163 -16.17 -20.30 -25.81
N LEU A 164 -15.24 -20.05 -24.89
CA LEU A 164 -15.47 -19.22 -23.72
C LEU A 164 -15.87 -17.81 -24.13
N GLY A 165 -15.14 -17.21 -25.09
CA GLY A 165 -15.46 -15.88 -25.61
C GLY A 165 -16.87 -15.79 -26.19
N GLN A 166 -17.28 -16.78 -26.99
CA GLN A 166 -18.66 -16.85 -27.52
C GLN A 166 -19.71 -16.98 -26.42
N PHE A 167 -19.43 -17.79 -25.39
CA PHE A 167 -20.35 -17.97 -24.27
C PHE A 167 -20.49 -16.69 -23.44
N VAL A 168 -19.38 -16.03 -23.11
CA VAL A 168 -19.35 -14.78 -22.34
C VAL A 168 -20.07 -13.65 -23.09
N ASP A 169 -19.80 -13.49 -24.38
CA ASP A 169 -20.47 -12.47 -25.20
C ASP A 169 -21.98 -12.72 -25.29
N GLN A 170 -22.40 -13.98 -25.51
CA GLN A 170 -23.82 -14.35 -25.44
C GLN A 170 -24.44 -14.03 -24.08
N LEU A 171 -23.77 -14.38 -22.98
CA LEU A 171 -24.24 -14.16 -21.63
C LEU A 171 -24.44 -12.66 -21.32
N MET A 172 -23.50 -11.83 -21.77
CA MET A 172 -23.53 -10.38 -21.57
C MET A 172 -24.63 -9.71 -22.40
N ASN A 173 -24.85 -10.19 -23.63
CA ASN A 173 -25.92 -9.73 -24.51
C ASN A 173 -27.31 -10.23 -24.07
N ASP A 174 -27.40 -11.41 -23.45
CA ASP A 174 -28.64 -11.99 -22.88
C ASP A 174 -29.13 -11.28 -21.60
N GLY A 175 -28.43 -10.21 -21.16
CA GLY A 175 -28.88 -9.33 -20.08
C GLY A 175 -28.04 -9.36 -18.81
N LEU A 176 -26.97 -10.18 -18.74
CA LEU A 176 -26.07 -10.18 -17.58
C LEU A 176 -25.49 -8.78 -17.29
N PHE A 177 -25.09 -8.06 -18.34
CA PHE A 177 -24.51 -6.73 -18.20
C PHE A 177 -25.43 -5.80 -17.39
N ILE A 178 -26.70 -5.72 -17.76
CA ILE A 178 -27.71 -4.88 -17.08
C ILE A 178 -27.98 -5.41 -15.67
N ASN A 179 -28.06 -6.73 -15.50
CA ASN A 179 -28.29 -7.33 -14.18
C ASN A 179 -27.16 -7.01 -13.19
N ILE A 180 -25.90 -7.01 -13.63
CA ILE A 180 -24.76 -6.60 -12.80
C ILE A 180 -24.92 -5.15 -12.35
N LEU A 181 -25.26 -4.23 -13.27
CA LEU A 181 -25.46 -2.81 -12.93
C LEU A 181 -26.59 -2.61 -11.90
N ILE A 182 -27.70 -3.34 -12.06
CA ILE A 182 -28.83 -3.31 -11.12
C ILE A 182 -28.41 -3.82 -9.73
N VAL A 183 -27.61 -4.89 -9.67
CA VAL A 183 -27.10 -5.42 -8.40
C VAL A 183 -26.20 -4.40 -7.71
N LEU A 184 -25.28 -3.77 -8.44
CA LEU A 184 -24.40 -2.73 -7.91
C LEU A 184 -25.16 -1.50 -7.40
N GLU A 185 -26.28 -1.15 -8.03
CA GLU A 185 -27.16 -0.04 -7.61
C GLU A 185 -27.95 -0.39 -6.33
N ASN A 186 -28.46 -1.61 -6.22
CA ASN A 186 -29.39 -1.99 -5.14
C ASN A 186 -28.70 -2.48 -3.87
N LYS A 187 -27.51 -3.10 -3.97
CA LYS A 187 -26.84 -3.77 -2.85
C LYS A 187 -25.91 -2.83 -2.09
N ASP A 188 -26.48 -1.91 -1.32
CA ASP A 188 -25.76 -1.04 -0.38
C ASP A 188 -25.29 -1.81 0.87
N LEU A 189 -24.02 -1.60 1.28
CA LEU A 189 -23.44 -2.24 2.47
C LEU A 189 -24.18 -1.83 3.74
N THR A 190 -24.58 -0.56 3.84
CA THR A 190 -25.26 -0.03 5.05
C THR A 190 -26.58 -0.72 5.29
N LYS A 191 -27.42 -0.81 4.25
CA LYS A 191 -28.72 -1.50 4.28
C LYS A 191 -28.58 -3.00 4.54
N GLU A 192 -27.54 -3.63 4.00
CA GLU A 192 -27.29 -5.05 4.24
C GLU A 192 -26.87 -5.30 5.70
N ILE A 193 -26.02 -4.44 6.27
CA ILE A 193 -25.66 -4.52 7.70
C ILE A 193 -26.89 -4.31 8.59
N GLU A 194 -27.75 -3.32 8.29
CA GLU A 194 -29.01 -3.09 9.03
C GLU A 194 -29.94 -4.31 8.97
N LEU A 195 -30.05 -4.96 7.81
CA LEU A 195 -30.83 -6.19 7.63
C LEU A 195 -30.27 -7.34 8.48
N LEU A 196 -28.96 -7.51 8.51
CA LEU A 196 -28.31 -8.54 9.33
C LEU A 196 -28.42 -8.24 10.83
N GLN A 197 -28.29 -6.97 11.24
CA GLN A 197 -28.48 -6.56 12.64
C GLN A 197 -29.91 -6.79 13.12
N LYS A 198 -30.91 -6.42 12.30
CA LYS A 198 -32.34 -6.62 12.60
C LYS A 198 -32.67 -8.09 12.88
N ASN A 199 -32.05 -9.00 12.13
CA ASN A 199 -32.27 -10.45 12.25
C ASN A 199 -31.26 -11.15 13.19
N LYS A 200 -30.43 -10.40 13.94
CA LYS A 200 -29.37 -10.93 14.83
C LYS A 200 -28.42 -11.91 14.12
N ALA A 201 -28.16 -11.66 12.84
CA ALA A 201 -27.34 -12.48 11.95
C ALA A 201 -25.87 -12.02 11.88
N ILE A 202 -25.42 -11.20 12.85
CA ILE A 202 -24.03 -10.75 13.00
C ILE A 202 -23.47 -11.32 14.30
N GLY A 203 -22.34 -12.01 14.20
CA GLY A 203 -21.59 -12.56 15.33
C GLY A 203 -20.59 -11.58 15.94
N GLY A 204 -19.49 -12.11 16.50
CA GLY A 204 -18.39 -11.31 17.03
C GLY A 204 -17.64 -10.50 15.94
N PRO A 205 -16.63 -9.71 16.33
CA PRO A 205 -15.91 -8.81 15.42
C PRO A 205 -15.29 -9.54 14.21
N LYS A 206 -14.74 -10.75 14.41
CA LYS A 206 -14.22 -11.63 13.34
C LYS A 206 -15.31 -11.96 12.31
N HIS A 207 -16.50 -12.35 12.75
CA HIS A 207 -17.62 -12.68 11.85
C HIS A 207 -18.12 -11.44 11.10
N HIS A 208 -18.28 -10.31 11.80
CA HIS A 208 -18.68 -9.06 11.19
C HIS A 208 -17.72 -8.63 10.08
N GLN A 209 -16.41 -8.66 10.34
CA GLN A 209 -15.42 -8.30 9.33
C GLN A 209 -15.44 -9.26 8.13
N LEU A 210 -15.57 -10.57 8.36
CA LEU A 210 -15.65 -11.56 7.27
C LEU A 210 -16.87 -11.35 6.37
N VAL A 211 -18.03 -11.04 6.95
CA VAL A 211 -19.24 -10.75 6.16
C VAL A 211 -19.05 -9.48 5.34
N VAL A 212 -18.53 -8.41 5.95
CA VAL A 212 -18.25 -7.14 5.25
C VAL A 212 -17.21 -7.33 4.15
N SER A 213 -16.15 -8.10 4.39
CA SER A 213 -15.11 -8.38 3.39
C SER A 213 -15.68 -9.20 2.23
N LEU A 214 -16.45 -10.26 2.49
CA LEU A 214 -17.10 -11.04 1.43
C LEU A 214 -18.07 -10.19 0.61
N PHE A 215 -18.88 -9.35 1.24
CA PHE A 215 -19.83 -8.48 0.55
C PHE A 215 -19.13 -7.44 -0.34
N THR A 216 -18.08 -6.79 0.19
CA THR A 216 -17.28 -5.82 -0.57
C THR A 216 -16.50 -6.48 -1.70
N GLU A 217 -15.94 -7.68 -1.49
CA GLU A 217 -15.29 -8.50 -2.52
C GLU A 217 -16.26 -8.82 -3.65
N ILE A 218 -17.46 -9.33 -3.35
CA ILE A 218 -18.49 -9.61 -4.36
C ILE A 218 -18.76 -8.39 -5.24
N ARG A 219 -19.03 -7.22 -4.62
CA ARG A 219 -19.31 -5.98 -5.37
C ARG A 219 -18.14 -5.58 -6.26
N THR A 220 -16.92 -5.72 -5.73
CA THR A 220 -15.69 -5.43 -6.48
C THR A 220 -15.52 -6.39 -7.66
N MET A 221 -15.73 -7.70 -7.47
CA MET A 221 -15.62 -8.71 -8.53
C MET A 221 -16.67 -8.52 -9.63
N LEU A 222 -17.88 -8.08 -9.29
CA LEU A 222 -18.90 -7.75 -10.28
C LEU A 222 -18.52 -6.52 -11.12
N ALA A 223 -17.95 -5.49 -10.50
CA ALA A 223 -17.42 -4.33 -11.21
C ALA A 223 -16.20 -4.72 -12.09
N GLU A 224 -15.33 -5.60 -11.59
CA GLU A 224 -14.23 -6.20 -12.37
C GLU A 224 -14.73 -6.94 -13.60
N CYS A 225 -15.83 -7.69 -13.51
CA CYS A 225 -16.41 -8.36 -14.67
C CYS A 225 -16.80 -7.36 -15.77
N VAL A 226 -17.45 -6.24 -15.41
CA VAL A 226 -17.79 -5.18 -16.38
C VAL A 226 -16.53 -4.55 -16.97
N PHE A 227 -15.53 -4.30 -16.14
CA PHE A 227 -14.25 -3.74 -16.54
C PHE A 227 -13.48 -4.63 -17.51
N TYR A 228 -13.21 -5.89 -17.15
CA TYR A 228 -12.51 -6.82 -18.02
C TYR A 228 -13.28 -7.11 -19.30
N TYR A 229 -14.62 -7.18 -19.23
CA TYR A 229 -15.45 -7.32 -20.42
C TYR A 229 -15.29 -6.12 -21.37
N SER A 230 -15.32 -4.89 -20.84
CA SER A 230 -15.15 -3.67 -21.63
C SER A 230 -13.79 -3.62 -22.34
N ILE A 231 -12.73 -4.12 -21.70
CA ILE A 231 -11.37 -4.16 -22.26
C ILE A 231 -11.24 -5.23 -23.35
N GLN A 232 -11.80 -6.42 -23.12
CA GLN A 232 -11.54 -7.59 -23.97
C GLN A 232 -12.51 -7.69 -25.15
N PHE A 233 -13.78 -7.33 -24.95
CA PHE A 233 -14.85 -7.47 -25.94
C PHE A 233 -15.33 -6.14 -26.49
N GLY A 234 -15.12 -5.03 -25.76
CA GLY A 234 -15.75 -3.73 -26.03
C GLY A 234 -17.24 -3.70 -25.64
N LEU A 235 -17.86 -2.53 -25.73
CA LEU A 235 -19.28 -2.35 -25.40
C LEU A 235 -20.10 -1.99 -26.63
N SER A 236 -21.32 -2.52 -26.71
CA SER A 236 -22.32 -2.07 -27.67
C SER A 236 -22.88 -0.70 -27.29
N LYS A 237 -23.53 0.00 -28.24
CA LYS A 237 -24.17 1.31 -27.99
C LYS A 237 -25.17 1.27 -26.83
N GLN A 238 -25.96 0.19 -26.72
CA GLN A 238 -26.94 0.03 -25.65
C GLN A 238 -26.28 -0.21 -24.29
N GLN A 239 -25.22 -1.02 -24.25
CA GLN A 239 -24.43 -1.28 -23.05
C GLN A 239 -23.73 -0.01 -22.56
N LEU A 240 -23.16 0.80 -23.48
CA LEU A 240 -22.54 2.08 -23.17
C LEU A 240 -23.53 3.07 -22.51
N ILE A 241 -24.72 3.22 -23.08
CA ILE A 241 -25.77 4.10 -22.53
C ILE A 241 -26.20 3.60 -21.15
N SER A 242 -26.35 2.28 -20.98
CA SER A 242 -26.72 1.68 -19.68
C SER A 242 -25.64 1.91 -18.62
N LEU A 243 -24.36 1.82 -19.00
CA LEU A 243 -23.23 2.14 -18.13
C LEU A 243 -23.21 3.62 -17.72
N LEU A 244 -23.45 4.54 -18.67
CA LEU A 244 -23.54 5.97 -18.38
C LEU A 244 -24.68 6.29 -17.42
N LYS A 245 -25.87 5.69 -17.62
CA LYS A 245 -27.00 5.84 -16.69
C LYS A 245 -26.70 5.31 -15.29
N HIS A 246 -25.90 4.25 -15.18
CA HIS A 246 -25.44 3.77 -13.89
C HIS A 246 -24.47 4.77 -13.24
N LEU A 247 -23.46 5.24 -13.99
CA LEU A 247 -22.49 6.22 -13.51
C LEU A 247 -23.15 7.53 -13.04
N GLN A 248 -24.22 7.98 -13.71
CA GLN A 248 -25.01 9.17 -13.32
C GLN A 248 -25.60 9.07 -11.90
N LYS A 249 -25.95 7.85 -11.46
CA LYS A 249 -26.60 7.59 -10.16
C LYS A 249 -25.63 7.25 -9.02
N ILE A 250 -24.33 7.12 -9.31
CA ILE A 250 -23.34 6.79 -8.29
C ILE A 250 -23.19 7.98 -7.35
N LYS A 251 -23.41 7.76 -6.05
CA LYS A 251 -23.18 8.75 -5.00
C LYS A 251 -21.68 8.86 -4.67
N PRO A 252 -21.22 10.00 -4.13
CA PRO A 252 -19.85 10.14 -3.65
C PRO A 252 -19.50 9.02 -2.65
N ASP A 253 -18.64 8.11 -3.09
CA ASP A 253 -18.18 6.95 -2.34
C ASP A 253 -16.66 7.05 -2.22
N VAL A 254 -16.24 7.58 -1.07
CA VAL A 254 -14.86 7.93 -0.77
C VAL A 254 -14.46 7.20 0.51
N GLU A 255 -13.35 6.47 0.44
CA GLU A 255 -12.78 5.75 1.58
C GLU A 255 -12.30 6.73 2.66
N SER A 256 -12.05 6.23 3.88
CA SER A 256 -11.64 7.05 5.04
C SER A 256 -10.42 7.96 4.81
N HIS A 257 -9.60 7.68 3.79
CA HIS A 257 -8.42 8.45 3.41
C HIS A 257 -8.67 9.53 2.34
N GLY A 258 -9.92 9.73 1.91
CA GLY A 258 -10.25 10.68 0.84
C GLY A 258 -10.10 10.13 -0.58
N VAL A 259 -9.86 8.83 -0.73
CA VAL A 259 -9.64 8.14 -2.02
C VAL A 259 -10.94 7.55 -2.56
N VAL A 260 -11.11 7.53 -3.88
CA VAL A 260 -12.27 6.91 -4.54
C VAL A 260 -12.29 5.40 -4.31
N SER A 261 -13.43 4.87 -3.88
CA SER A 261 -13.66 3.43 -3.69
C SER A 261 -13.46 2.64 -5.00
N LYS A 262 -13.13 1.34 -4.88
CA LYS A 262 -12.79 0.47 -6.03
C LYS A 262 -13.89 0.40 -7.10
N VAL A 263 -15.15 0.28 -6.69
CA VAL A 263 -16.28 0.06 -7.61
C VAL A 263 -16.48 1.24 -8.57
N PRO A 264 -16.67 2.50 -8.12
CA PRO A 264 -16.76 3.65 -9.03
C PRO A 264 -15.56 3.77 -9.99
N LEU A 265 -14.35 3.48 -9.50
CA LEU A 265 -13.14 3.57 -10.32
C LEU A 265 -13.11 2.52 -11.45
N PHE A 266 -13.51 1.27 -11.17
CA PHE A 266 -13.70 0.26 -12.21
C PHE A 266 -14.73 0.69 -13.25
N MET A 267 -15.87 1.23 -12.80
CA MET A 267 -16.97 1.62 -13.70
C MET A 267 -16.58 2.77 -14.63
N VAL A 268 -15.95 3.83 -14.11
CA VAL A 268 -15.50 4.95 -14.94
C VAL A 268 -14.37 4.53 -15.88
N THR A 269 -13.45 3.66 -15.43
CA THR A 269 -12.38 3.14 -16.30
C THR A 269 -12.95 2.22 -17.38
N SER A 270 -14.01 1.47 -17.09
CA SER A 270 -14.74 0.67 -18.09
C SER A 270 -15.30 1.56 -19.20
N PHE A 271 -15.85 2.72 -18.82
CA PHE A 271 -16.31 3.72 -19.78
C PHE A 271 -15.14 4.29 -20.61
N LEU A 272 -14.02 4.63 -19.98
CA LEU A 272 -12.81 5.14 -20.67
C LEU A 272 -12.26 4.14 -21.70
N TYR A 273 -12.30 2.84 -21.41
CA TYR A 273 -11.93 1.80 -22.37
C TYR A 273 -12.95 1.64 -23.49
N ALA A 274 -14.24 1.76 -23.20
CA ALA A 274 -15.30 1.65 -24.20
C ALA A 274 -15.23 2.76 -25.27
N ILE A 275 -14.74 3.95 -24.92
CA ILE A 275 -14.59 5.09 -25.86
C ILE A 275 -13.20 5.16 -26.51
N ASP A 276 -12.27 4.25 -26.19
CA ASP A 276 -10.93 4.27 -26.73
C ASP A 276 -10.88 3.83 -28.20
N LEU A 277 -10.45 4.74 -29.07
CA LEU A 277 -10.35 4.48 -30.50
C LEU A 277 -9.31 3.41 -30.86
N ASP A 278 -8.22 3.26 -30.09
CA ASP A 278 -7.22 2.23 -30.38
C ASP A 278 -7.80 0.83 -30.14
N CYS A 279 -8.62 0.69 -29.10
CA CYS A 279 -9.36 -0.53 -28.82
C CYS A 279 -10.45 -0.82 -29.87
N MET A 280 -10.95 0.19 -30.57
CA MET A 280 -11.90 0.04 -31.69
C MET A 280 -11.21 -0.31 -33.02
N ASN A 281 -9.91 -0.04 -33.18
CA ASN A 281 -9.17 -0.29 -34.41
C ASN A 281 -8.81 -1.78 -34.62
N ASN A 282 -8.72 -2.58 -33.54
CA ASN A 282 -8.37 -4.00 -33.62
C ASN A 282 -9.48 -4.88 -34.22
N THR A 283 -10.72 -4.40 -34.30
CA THR A 283 -11.79 -5.02 -35.08
C THR A 283 -11.69 -4.50 -36.51
N GLN A 284 -11.24 -5.33 -37.46
CA GLN A 284 -10.87 -5.00 -38.84
C GLN A 284 -11.98 -4.33 -39.72
N GLU A 285 -13.12 -3.92 -39.16
CA GLU A 285 -14.34 -3.58 -39.92
C GLU A 285 -15.15 -2.38 -39.38
N ILE A 286 -14.53 -1.40 -38.71
CA ILE A 286 -15.28 -0.22 -38.22
C ILE A 286 -14.89 1.02 -39.03
N SER A 287 -15.78 1.45 -39.93
CA SER A 287 -15.64 2.71 -40.68
C SER A 287 -15.58 3.90 -39.72
N GLY A 288 -14.90 4.99 -40.11
CA GLY A 288 -14.80 6.18 -39.27
C GLY A 288 -16.16 6.76 -38.84
N ASP A 289 -17.15 6.72 -39.74
CA ASP A 289 -18.53 7.16 -39.49
C ASP A 289 -19.20 6.43 -38.31
N THR A 290 -18.93 5.14 -38.14
CA THR A 290 -19.51 4.36 -37.03
C THR A 290 -18.88 4.71 -35.68
N LYS A 291 -17.60 5.11 -35.66
CA LYS A 291 -16.92 5.61 -34.44
C LYS A 291 -17.46 6.98 -34.05
N GLU A 292 -17.67 7.86 -35.02
CA GLU A 292 -18.29 9.18 -34.81
C GLU A 292 -19.69 9.04 -34.22
N GLN A 293 -20.54 8.17 -34.78
CA GLN A 293 -21.88 7.92 -34.26
C GLN A 293 -21.88 7.33 -32.84
N PHE A 294 -20.93 6.44 -32.53
CA PHE A 294 -20.79 5.87 -31.20
C PHE A 294 -20.40 6.93 -30.16
N LEU A 295 -19.37 7.73 -30.43
CA LEU A 295 -18.94 8.82 -29.53
C LEU A 295 -20.02 9.89 -29.39
N THR A 296 -20.73 10.22 -30.47
CA THR A 296 -21.85 11.18 -30.43
C THR A 296 -22.97 10.69 -29.51
N SER A 297 -23.26 9.38 -29.52
CA SER A 297 -24.26 8.84 -28.60
C SER A 297 -23.83 8.88 -27.13
N ALA A 298 -22.54 8.68 -26.86
CA ALA A 298 -21.97 8.87 -25.53
C ALA A 298 -22.08 10.32 -25.08
N TYR A 299 -21.77 11.26 -25.97
CA TYR A 299 -21.87 12.71 -25.75
C TYR A 299 -23.30 13.13 -25.40
N THR A 300 -24.29 12.69 -26.18
CA THR A 300 -25.70 13.04 -25.94
C THR A 300 -26.20 12.55 -24.59
N GLU A 301 -25.82 11.32 -24.19
CA GLU A 301 -26.23 10.77 -22.90
C GLU A 301 -25.50 11.45 -21.74
N LEU A 302 -24.24 11.83 -21.92
CA LEU A 302 -23.44 12.49 -20.88
C LEU A 302 -23.96 13.89 -20.53
N ILE A 303 -24.42 14.65 -21.54
CA ILE A 303 -24.89 16.03 -21.35
C ILE A 303 -26.36 16.11 -20.94
N SER A 304 -27.18 15.14 -21.35
CA SER A 304 -28.63 15.20 -21.13
C SER A 304 -29.05 15.17 -19.67
N HIS A 305 -28.23 14.63 -18.76
CA HIS A 305 -28.57 14.46 -17.36
C HIS A 305 -27.47 14.98 -16.42
N ASP A 306 -27.90 15.50 -15.28
CA ASP A 306 -27.01 15.82 -14.16
C ASP A 306 -26.61 14.54 -13.42
N TRP A 307 -25.35 14.52 -12.98
CA TRP A 307 -24.81 13.39 -12.23
C TRP A 307 -24.90 13.68 -10.74
N GLU A 308 -25.23 12.67 -9.93
CA GLU A 308 -25.18 12.80 -8.46
C GLU A 308 -23.75 13.07 -7.97
N TRP A 309 -22.75 12.64 -8.73
CA TRP A 309 -21.34 12.89 -8.47
C TRP A 309 -20.67 13.68 -9.62
N PRO A 310 -20.58 15.02 -9.53
CA PRO A 310 -20.05 15.86 -10.60
C PRO A 310 -18.55 15.65 -10.86
N GLU A 311 -17.77 15.32 -9.84
CA GLU A 311 -16.34 15.03 -10.02
C GLU A 311 -16.12 13.73 -10.81
N LEU A 312 -16.98 12.72 -10.66
CA LEU A 312 -16.91 11.50 -11.48
C LEU A 312 -17.30 11.80 -12.94
N LYS A 313 -18.29 12.69 -13.16
CA LYS A 313 -18.66 13.22 -14.48
C LYS A 313 -17.46 13.88 -15.16
N SER A 314 -16.63 14.61 -14.39
CA SER A 314 -15.44 15.31 -14.90
C SER A 314 -14.40 14.36 -15.54
N ILE A 315 -14.24 13.15 -15.01
CA ILE A 315 -13.34 12.13 -15.60
C ILE A 315 -13.92 11.62 -16.91
N ALA A 316 -15.23 11.35 -16.95
CA ALA A 316 -15.91 10.88 -18.16
C ALA A 316 -15.90 11.95 -19.27
N THR A 317 -16.15 13.23 -18.93
CA THR A 317 -16.07 14.34 -19.88
C THR A 317 -14.65 14.53 -20.40
N PHE A 318 -13.65 14.45 -19.54
CA PHE A 318 -12.24 14.54 -19.92
C PHE A 318 -11.83 13.41 -20.87
N GLY A 319 -12.18 12.16 -20.55
CA GLY A 319 -11.94 11.02 -21.43
C GLY A 319 -12.60 11.17 -22.80
N LEU A 320 -13.83 11.67 -22.84
CA LEU A 320 -14.56 11.90 -24.08
C LEU A 320 -13.95 13.04 -24.91
N ALA A 321 -13.47 14.12 -24.27
CA ALA A 321 -12.77 15.20 -24.94
C ALA A 321 -11.50 14.70 -25.67
N VAL A 322 -10.69 13.88 -24.97
CA VAL A 322 -9.48 13.28 -25.54
C VAL A 322 -9.83 12.33 -26.69
N ALA A 323 -10.90 11.52 -26.56
CA ALA A 323 -11.35 10.63 -27.63
C ALA A 323 -11.78 11.40 -28.90
N PHE A 324 -12.53 12.50 -28.78
CA PHE A 324 -12.88 13.35 -29.91
C PHE A 324 -11.67 14.03 -30.54
N SER A 325 -10.72 14.51 -29.73
CA SER A 325 -9.47 15.09 -30.24
C SER A 325 -8.64 14.06 -31.00
N LYS A 326 -8.56 12.82 -30.50
CA LYS A 326 -7.89 11.71 -31.18
C LYS A 326 -8.57 11.36 -32.51
N LEU A 327 -9.90 11.32 -32.55
CA LEU A 327 -10.67 11.13 -33.79
C LEU A 327 -10.33 12.22 -34.82
N ARG A 328 -10.26 13.48 -34.38
CA ARG A 328 -9.86 14.62 -35.22
C ARG A 328 -8.42 14.49 -35.74
N SER A 329 -7.48 14.05 -34.90
CA SER A 329 -6.07 13.87 -35.27
C SER A 329 -5.85 12.76 -36.32
N SER A 330 -6.77 11.79 -36.40
CA SER A 330 -6.73 10.68 -37.37
C SER A 330 -7.10 11.07 -38.80
N GLN A 331 -7.17 12.38 -39.10
CA GLN A 331 -7.54 12.97 -40.40
C GLN A 331 -8.97 12.62 -40.86
N HIS A 332 -9.84 12.21 -39.93
CA HIS A 332 -11.25 12.00 -40.21
C HIS A 332 -11.98 13.34 -40.42
N VAL A 333 -12.77 13.44 -41.50
CA VAL A 333 -13.64 14.60 -41.73
C VAL A 333 -14.96 14.33 -41.01
N PHE A 334 -15.24 15.06 -39.93
CA PHE A 334 -16.54 14.97 -39.25
C PHE A 334 -17.68 15.28 -40.22
N GLN A 335 -18.72 14.45 -40.21
CA GLN A 335 -19.91 14.71 -41.03
C GLN A 335 -20.70 15.90 -40.48
N ASP A 336 -20.79 16.02 -39.15
CA ASP A 336 -21.43 17.15 -38.48
C ASP A 336 -20.40 18.23 -38.08
N LYS A 337 -20.56 19.44 -38.62
CA LYS A 337 -19.70 20.60 -38.35
C LYS A 337 -19.76 21.05 -36.90
N ASN A 338 -20.84 20.76 -36.17
CA ASN A 338 -20.95 21.11 -34.76
C ASN A 338 -20.00 20.28 -33.88
N LEU A 339 -19.60 19.08 -34.33
CA LEU A 339 -18.67 18.21 -33.60
C LEU A 339 -17.22 18.69 -33.64
N PHE A 340 -16.88 19.62 -34.55
CA PHE A 340 -15.49 20.06 -34.79
C PHE A 340 -14.83 20.74 -33.58
N LYS A 341 -15.63 21.33 -32.68
CA LYS A 341 -15.17 22.04 -31.46
C LYS A 341 -15.69 21.42 -30.17
N ILE A 342 -16.25 20.21 -30.22
CA ILE A 342 -16.81 19.57 -29.02
C ILE A 342 -15.72 19.19 -28.03
N ASP A 343 -14.54 18.83 -28.51
CA ASP A 343 -13.41 18.55 -27.62
C ASP A 343 -13.00 19.77 -26.79
N GLU A 344 -12.99 20.96 -27.38
CA GLU A 344 -12.73 22.25 -26.70
C GLU A 344 -13.80 22.59 -25.64
N THR A 345 -15.09 22.33 -25.93
CA THR A 345 -16.15 22.58 -24.95
C THR A 345 -16.15 21.55 -23.82
N LEU A 346 -15.93 20.28 -24.13
CA LEU A 346 -15.86 19.20 -23.14
C LEU A 346 -14.67 19.37 -22.19
N ILE A 347 -13.50 19.77 -22.69
CA ILE A 347 -12.34 20.02 -21.82
C ILE A 347 -12.60 21.24 -20.92
N SER A 348 -13.24 22.30 -21.42
CA SER A 348 -13.64 23.45 -20.58
C SER A 348 -14.57 23.00 -19.45
N ASN A 349 -15.61 22.23 -19.76
CA ASN A 349 -16.55 21.70 -18.76
C ASN A 349 -15.86 20.79 -17.73
N ALA A 350 -14.87 19.99 -18.16
CA ALA A 350 -14.08 19.15 -17.27
C ALA A 350 -13.18 19.99 -16.34
N MET A 351 -12.63 21.10 -16.85
CA MET A 351 -11.84 22.04 -16.05
C MET A 351 -12.71 22.80 -15.04
N ASP A 352 -13.91 23.25 -15.45
CA ASP A 352 -14.88 23.92 -14.56
C ASP A 352 -15.31 23.02 -13.39
N THR A 353 -15.36 21.71 -13.62
CA THR A 353 -15.62 20.66 -12.60
C THR A 353 -14.36 20.17 -11.89
N LYS A 354 -13.22 20.83 -12.10
CA LYS A 354 -11.95 20.61 -11.38
C LYS A 354 -11.35 19.21 -11.55
N VAL A 355 -11.42 18.65 -12.77
CA VAL A 355 -10.96 17.28 -13.07
C VAL A 355 -9.53 16.97 -12.60
N PHE A 356 -8.57 17.88 -12.82
CA PHE A 356 -7.17 17.64 -12.43
C PHE A 356 -6.98 17.59 -10.92
N ARG A 357 -7.72 18.41 -10.16
CA ARG A 357 -7.70 18.39 -8.70
C ARG A 357 -8.26 17.07 -8.17
N PHE A 358 -9.40 16.63 -8.71
CA PHE A 358 -10.03 15.37 -8.31
C PHE A 358 -9.14 14.16 -8.63
N LEU A 359 -8.53 14.14 -9.83
CA LEU A 359 -7.57 13.10 -10.20
C LEU A 359 -6.35 13.10 -9.25
N ASN A 360 -5.82 14.28 -8.90
CA ASN A 360 -4.65 14.42 -8.03
C ASN A 360 -4.95 14.01 -6.57
N GLN A 361 -6.08 14.44 -6.01
CA GLN A 361 -6.39 14.27 -4.59
C GLN A 361 -7.10 12.95 -4.26
N ASN A 362 -7.93 12.44 -5.18
CA ASN A 362 -8.85 11.33 -4.88
C ASN A 362 -8.55 10.05 -5.70
N VAL A 363 -7.95 10.15 -6.89
CA VAL A 363 -7.72 8.98 -7.77
C VAL A 363 -6.27 8.52 -7.75
N ALA A 364 -5.30 9.39 -8.07
CA ALA A 364 -3.88 9.05 -8.14
C ALA A 364 -3.27 8.53 -6.81
N PRO A 365 -3.71 8.97 -5.61
CA PRO A 365 -3.22 8.42 -4.34
C PRO A 365 -3.73 7.01 -4.04
N SER A 366 -4.71 6.50 -4.81
CA SER A 366 -5.26 5.16 -4.62
C SER A 366 -4.20 4.09 -4.88
N GLU A 367 -3.87 3.27 -3.89
CA GLU A 367 -2.95 2.15 -4.10
C GLU A 367 -3.50 1.15 -5.12
N PHE A 368 -4.81 0.97 -5.10
CA PHE A 368 -5.52 0.06 -5.98
C PHE A 368 -5.34 0.42 -7.46
N LEU A 369 -5.29 1.70 -7.82
CA LEU A 369 -4.97 2.17 -9.18
C LEU A 369 -3.62 1.60 -9.67
N HIS A 370 -2.61 1.63 -8.81
CA HIS A 370 -1.24 1.23 -9.16
C HIS A 370 -1.04 -0.28 -9.26
N TYR A 371 -1.89 -1.09 -8.60
CA TYR A 371 -1.82 -2.56 -8.66
C TYR A 371 -2.59 -3.18 -9.84
N VAL A 372 -3.51 -2.44 -10.48
CA VAL A 372 -4.26 -2.94 -11.63
C VAL A 372 -3.64 -2.43 -12.93
N GLU A 373 -2.88 -3.29 -13.62
CA GLU A 373 -2.10 -2.97 -14.82
C GLU A 373 -2.89 -2.18 -15.88
N PHE A 374 -4.07 -2.67 -16.27
CA PHE A 374 -4.90 -2.01 -17.29
C PHE A 374 -5.41 -0.64 -16.82
N MET A 375 -5.69 -0.49 -15.53
CA MET A 375 -6.19 0.78 -14.99
C MET A 375 -5.11 1.87 -15.03
N ILE A 376 -3.91 1.58 -14.49
CA ILE A 376 -2.80 2.54 -14.52
C ILE A 376 -2.39 2.88 -15.95
N LYS A 377 -2.34 1.89 -16.86
CA LYS A 377 -2.09 2.12 -18.29
C LYS A 377 -3.13 3.05 -18.91
N LYS A 378 -4.41 2.91 -18.56
CA LYS A 378 -5.46 3.76 -19.11
C LYS A 378 -5.37 5.21 -18.63
N PHE A 379 -5.08 5.43 -17.36
CA PHE A 379 -4.88 6.79 -16.84
C PHE A 379 -3.59 7.42 -17.39
N HIS A 380 -2.49 6.66 -17.49
CA HIS A 380 -1.27 7.09 -18.16
C HIS A 380 -1.53 7.50 -19.63
N GLN A 381 -2.26 6.65 -20.37
CA GLN A 381 -2.67 6.93 -21.75
C GLN A 381 -3.52 8.21 -21.83
N LEU A 382 -4.49 8.39 -20.92
CA LEU A 382 -5.35 9.57 -20.91
C LEU A 382 -4.55 10.87 -20.73
N ILE A 383 -3.56 10.89 -19.83
CA ILE A 383 -2.71 12.07 -19.59
C ILE A 383 -1.75 12.31 -20.74
N THR A 384 -1.09 11.27 -21.26
CA THR A 384 -0.15 11.42 -22.37
C THR A 384 -0.86 11.81 -23.66
N GLU A 385 -2.03 11.25 -23.95
CA GLU A 385 -2.86 11.65 -25.09
C GLU A 385 -3.38 13.08 -24.95
N PHE A 386 -3.79 13.53 -23.76
CA PHE A 386 -4.16 14.92 -23.55
C PHE A 386 -3.01 15.88 -23.90
N ILE A 387 -1.78 15.59 -23.44
CA ILE A 387 -0.60 16.42 -23.71
C ILE A 387 -0.28 16.47 -25.21
N VAL A 388 -0.36 15.33 -25.90
CA VAL A 388 0.04 15.22 -27.32
C VAL A 388 -1.05 15.68 -28.27
N MET A 389 -2.31 15.35 -28.01
CA MET A 389 -3.44 15.62 -28.90
C MET A 389 -4.05 17.01 -28.71
N MET A 390 -3.90 17.63 -27.53
CA MET A 390 -4.46 18.96 -27.24
C MET A 390 -3.40 20.00 -26.81
N PRO A 391 -2.29 20.18 -27.57
CA PRO A 391 -1.16 21.03 -27.16
C PRO A 391 -1.52 22.51 -27.01
N HIS A 392 -2.51 23.00 -27.75
CA HIS A 392 -3.01 24.37 -27.63
C HIS A 392 -3.66 24.61 -26.28
N THR A 393 -4.54 23.70 -25.83
CA THR A 393 -5.17 23.81 -24.51
C THR A 393 -4.15 23.72 -23.37
N VAL A 394 -3.13 22.85 -23.50
CA VAL A 394 -2.03 22.76 -22.53
C VAL A 394 -1.24 24.07 -22.45
N LYS A 395 -1.00 24.72 -23.60
CA LYS A 395 -0.35 26.04 -23.65
C LYS A 395 -1.24 27.13 -23.03
N GLU A 396 -2.54 27.09 -23.25
CA GLU A 396 -3.50 28.05 -22.66
C GLU A 396 -3.56 27.94 -21.13
N ILE A 397 -3.68 26.72 -20.58
CA ILE A 397 -3.68 26.53 -19.12
C ILE A 397 -2.34 26.95 -18.49
N ARG A 398 -1.22 26.77 -19.19
CA ARG A 398 0.08 27.28 -18.75
C ARG A 398 0.12 28.80 -18.73
N ASN A 399 -0.28 29.45 -19.83
CA ASN A 399 -0.29 30.91 -19.92
C ASN A 399 -1.18 31.52 -18.83
N LYS A 400 -2.35 30.93 -18.56
CA LYS A 400 -3.22 31.33 -17.44
C LYS A 400 -2.51 31.18 -16.09
N SER A 401 -1.75 30.11 -15.88
CA SER A 401 -0.93 29.95 -14.66
C SER A 401 0.14 31.03 -14.53
N ASP A 402 0.77 31.44 -15.64
CA ASP A 402 1.76 32.53 -15.65
C ASP A 402 1.11 33.87 -15.31
N GLU A 403 -0.11 34.12 -15.83
CA GLU A 403 -0.93 35.29 -15.48
C GLU A 403 -1.31 35.31 -13.99
N ILE A 404 -1.79 34.18 -13.45
CA ILE A 404 -2.10 34.02 -12.02
C ILE A 404 -0.87 34.32 -11.16
N ALA A 405 0.28 33.77 -11.53
CA ALA A 405 1.53 33.99 -10.80
C ALA A 405 1.98 35.46 -10.85
N HIS A 406 1.79 36.12 -11.99
CA HIS A 406 2.08 37.55 -12.15
C HIS A 406 1.14 38.42 -11.29
N THR A 407 -0.15 38.10 -11.28
CA THR A 407 -1.13 38.78 -10.39
C THR A 407 -0.73 38.61 -8.93
N ILE A 408 -0.45 37.40 -8.47
CA ILE A 408 -0.06 37.15 -7.07
C ILE A 408 1.21 37.91 -6.69
N LEU A 409 2.18 38.01 -7.61
CA LEU A 409 3.41 38.75 -7.38
C LEU A 409 3.15 40.26 -7.24
N ILE A 410 2.25 40.85 -8.03
CA ILE A 410 1.85 42.26 -7.88
C ILE A 410 1.21 42.50 -6.51
N TYR A 411 0.25 41.67 -6.11
CA TYR A 411 -0.42 41.81 -4.81
C TYR A 411 0.58 41.69 -3.66
N TYR A 412 1.54 40.77 -3.75
CA TYR A 412 2.60 40.63 -2.76
C TYR A 412 3.50 41.87 -2.68
N GLN A 413 3.81 42.50 -3.83
CA GLN A 413 4.59 43.74 -3.86
C GLN A 413 3.80 44.94 -3.29
N GLU A 414 2.49 44.95 -3.45
CA GLU A 414 1.60 45.98 -2.89
C GLU A 414 1.23 45.72 -1.42
N GLY A 415 1.67 44.58 -0.84
CA GLY A 415 1.36 44.19 0.54
C GLY A 415 -0.11 43.79 0.75
N LEU A 416 -0.81 43.45 -0.33
CA LEU A 416 -2.21 43.02 -0.32
C LEU A 416 -2.30 41.49 -0.31
N GLU A 417 -3.34 40.95 0.31
CA GLU A 417 -3.66 39.52 0.17
C GLU A 417 -4.08 39.23 -1.28
N PRO A 418 -3.53 38.17 -1.91
CA PRO A 418 -3.91 37.82 -3.27
C PRO A 418 -5.41 37.50 -3.31
N PRO A 419 -6.10 37.82 -4.42
CA PRO A 419 -7.49 37.45 -4.58
C PRO A 419 -7.62 35.92 -4.53
N THR A 420 -8.77 35.41 -4.10
CA THR A 420 -9.13 33.99 -4.27
C THR A 420 -9.21 33.69 -5.76
N SER A 421 -8.07 33.40 -6.37
CA SER A 421 -7.94 33.15 -7.81
C SER A 421 -8.68 31.88 -8.19
N GLU A 422 -9.07 31.79 -9.47
CA GLU A 422 -9.51 30.54 -10.08
C GLU A 422 -8.47 29.43 -9.84
N GLU A 423 -8.90 28.17 -9.83
CA GLU A 423 -8.00 27.06 -9.56
C GLU A 423 -6.91 26.96 -10.64
N ASN A 424 -5.66 26.84 -10.21
CA ASN A 424 -4.55 26.66 -11.14
C ASN A 424 -4.54 25.23 -11.71
N HIS A 425 -5.24 25.03 -12.83
CA HIS A 425 -5.33 23.73 -13.50
C HIS A 425 -3.97 23.19 -13.95
N PHE A 426 -3.03 24.05 -14.36
CA PHE A 426 -1.70 23.60 -14.78
C PHE A 426 -0.88 23.08 -13.59
N GLU A 427 -0.93 23.76 -12.45
CA GLU A 427 -0.35 23.26 -11.20
C GLU A 427 -0.95 21.90 -10.79
N GLN A 428 -2.28 21.76 -10.85
CA GLN A 428 -2.95 20.50 -10.53
C GLN A 428 -2.58 19.38 -11.50
N LEU A 429 -2.36 19.67 -12.79
CA LEU A 429 -1.86 18.71 -13.76
C LEU A 429 -0.44 18.20 -13.41
N LEU A 430 0.47 19.10 -13.02
CA LEU A 430 1.83 18.71 -12.60
C LEU A 430 1.81 17.88 -11.32
N MET A 431 0.95 18.25 -10.35
CA MET A 431 0.78 17.49 -9.11
C MET A 431 0.11 16.14 -9.35
N LEU A 432 -0.85 16.05 -10.28
CA LEU A 432 -1.44 14.80 -10.74
C LEU A 432 -0.37 13.87 -11.31
N MET A 433 0.48 14.37 -12.21
CA MET A 433 1.60 13.58 -12.75
C MET A 433 2.55 13.15 -11.62
N ALA A 434 2.85 14.04 -10.67
CA ALA A 434 3.67 13.73 -9.51
C ALA A 434 3.09 12.58 -8.67
N ALA A 435 1.77 12.54 -8.47
CA ALA A 435 1.08 11.50 -7.73
C ALA A 435 0.95 10.19 -8.53
N LEU A 436 0.65 10.28 -9.82
CA LEU A 436 0.42 9.13 -10.71
C LEU A 436 1.69 8.29 -10.92
N TYR A 437 2.85 8.92 -11.00
CA TYR A 437 4.12 8.22 -11.21
C TYR A 437 4.94 8.05 -9.92
N ALA A 438 4.39 8.41 -8.74
CA ALA A 438 5.13 8.34 -7.47
C ALA A 438 5.54 6.92 -7.07
N LYS A 439 4.75 5.91 -7.48
CA LYS A 439 4.95 4.48 -7.16
C LYS A 439 4.80 3.68 -8.47
N ASP A 440 5.65 2.68 -8.68
CA ASP A 440 5.52 1.71 -9.78
C ASP A 440 5.68 0.28 -9.25
N PRO A 441 4.66 -0.26 -8.54
CA PRO A 441 4.75 -1.60 -7.94
C PRO A 441 4.75 -2.73 -8.98
N LEU A 442 4.33 -2.46 -10.22
CA LEU A 442 4.26 -3.42 -11.32
C LEU A 442 5.48 -3.35 -12.25
N GLU A 443 6.43 -2.44 -11.99
CA GLU A 443 7.65 -2.21 -12.79
C GLU A 443 7.36 -2.00 -14.29
N LEU A 444 6.25 -1.33 -14.61
CA LEU A 444 5.83 -1.09 -15.99
C LEU A 444 6.68 -0.02 -16.70
N ASN A 445 7.42 0.79 -15.93
CA ASN A 445 8.30 1.85 -16.44
C ASN A 445 7.58 2.86 -17.38
N LEU A 446 6.32 3.17 -17.09
CA LEU A 446 5.50 4.12 -17.87
C LEU A 446 6.06 5.56 -17.85
N ASN A 447 6.86 5.90 -16.84
CA ASN A 447 7.57 7.17 -16.75
C ASN A 447 8.57 7.36 -17.91
N LEU A 448 9.04 6.29 -18.55
CA LEU A 448 10.02 6.36 -19.63
C LEU A 448 9.49 6.98 -20.92
N ASP A 449 8.17 7.00 -21.13
CA ASP A 449 7.57 7.60 -22.32
C ASP A 449 7.74 9.12 -22.40
N TYR A 450 8.03 9.76 -21.27
CA TYR A 450 8.34 11.19 -21.24
C TYR A 450 9.79 11.52 -21.63
N TRP A 451 10.67 10.52 -21.72
CA TRP A 451 12.08 10.69 -22.01
C TRP A 451 12.39 10.27 -23.46
N PRO A 452 13.40 10.88 -24.11
CA PRO A 452 13.81 10.45 -25.44
C PRO A 452 14.34 9.00 -25.42
N PRO A 453 14.12 8.22 -26.50
CA PRO A 453 14.49 6.81 -26.53
C PRO A 453 16.01 6.63 -26.37
N SER A 454 16.40 5.68 -25.53
CA SER A 454 17.80 5.31 -25.33
C SER A 454 18.42 4.70 -26.60
N ARG A 455 19.74 4.78 -26.75
CA ARG A 455 20.47 4.22 -27.92
C ARG A 455 20.23 2.71 -28.13
N GLU A 456 19.81 1.99 -27.10
CA GLU A 456 19.53 0.55 -27.14
C GLU A 456 18.10 0.26 -27.59
N GLN A 457 17.11 1.04 -27.14
CA GLN A 457 15.71 0.95 -27.62
C GLN A 457 15.58 1.27 -29.12
N LEU A 458 16.48 2.08 -29.67
CA LEU A 458 16.54 2.36 -31.11
C LEU A 458 16.83 1.12 -31.97
N LYS A 459 17.34 0.02 -31.40
CA LYS A 459 17.69 -1.20 -32.14
C LYS A 459 16.53 -2.21 -32.27
N THR A 460 15.52 -2.12 -31.40
CA THR A 460 14.45 -3.12 -31.27
C THR A 460 13.12 -2.74 -31.92
N ILE A 461 12.96 -1.48 -32.37
CA ILE A 461 11.68 -0.95 -32.87
C ILE A 461 11.56 -1.16 -34.39
N LYS A 462 10.40 -1.68 -34.85
CA LYS A 462 10.06 -1.80 -36.29
C LYS A 462 9.93 -0.42 -36.94
N MET A 463 10.46 -0.26 -38.16
CA MET A 463 10.62 1.03 -38.87
C MET A 463 9.32 1.84 -39.06
N SER A 464 8.14 1.20 -39.16
CA SER A 464 6.85 1.89 -39.40
C SER A 464 6.18 2.44 -38.14
N SER A 465 6.30 1.76 -37.00
CA SER A 465 5.84 2.25 -35.68
C SER A 465 6.84 3.21 -35.01
N PHE A 466 8.04 3.31 -35.58
CA PHE A 466 9.13 4.17 -35.11
C PHE A 466 8.77 5.67 -35.19
N LEU A 467 8.24 6.13 -36.33
CA LEU A 467 8.02 7.56 -36.58
C LEU A 467 6.87 8.16 -35.75
N THR A 468 5.83 7.38 -35.45
CA THR A 468 4.70 7.82 -34.62
C THR A 468 5.09 7.84 -33.15
N THR A 469 5.73 6.78 -32.66
CA THR A 469 6.22 6.67 -31.27
C THR A 469 7.26 7.76 -30.97
N GLN A 470 8.18 8.02 -31.90
CA GLN A 470 9.19 9.07 -31.72
C GLN A 470 8.57 10.48 -31.68
N LYS A 471 7.55 10.77 -32.50
CA LYS A 471 6.83 12.05 -32.46
C LYS A 471 6.04 12.23 -31.16
N PHE A 472 5.47 11.14 -30.64
CA PHE A 472 4.74 11.11 -29.38
C PHE A 472 5.67 11.41 -28.20
N GLN A 473 6.74 10.61 -28.04
CA GLN A 473 7.73 10.79 -26.98
C GLN A 473 8.45 12.15 -27.08
N ALA A 474 8.78 12.61 -28.29
CA ALA A 474 9.38 13.93 -28.48
C ALA A 474 8.45 15.07 -28.06
N SER A 475 7.13 14.92 -28.20
CA SER A 475 6.16 15.92 -27.74
C SER A 475 6.03 15.92 -26.21
N LEU A 476 6.05 14.74 -25.57
CA LEU A 476 6.06 14.62 -24.12
C LEU A 476 7.34 15.19 -23.49
N TYR A 477 8.50 14.90 -24.09
CA TYR A 477 9.77 15.50 -23.65
C TYR A 477 9.79 17.01 -23.87
N ARG A 478 9.26 17.50 -25.01
CA ARG A 478 9.09 18.93 -25.27
C ARG A 478 8.21 19.58 -24.20
N PHE A 479 7.15 18.92 -23.75
CA PHE A 479 6.31 19.41 -22.66
C PHE A 479 7.12 19.59 -21.37
N ILE A 480 7.99 18.64 -21.00
CA ILE A 480 8.89 18.79 -19.83
C ILE A 480 9.81 20.00 -20.01
N CYS A 481 10.51 20.10 -21.15
CA CYS A 481 11.43 21.20 -21.41
C CYS A 481 10.71 22.56 -21.39
N GLN A 482 9.54 22.64 -22.03
CA GLN A 482 8.75 23.87 -22.07
C GLN A 482 8.27 24.25 -20.67
N THR A 483 7.80 23.30 -19.87
CA THR A 483 7.36 23.56 -18.49
C THR A 483 8.49 24.13 -17.64
N GLY A 484 9.72 23.62 -17.80
CA GLY A 484 10.90 24.15 -17.11
C GLY A 484 11.39 25.51 -17.63
N ASP A 485 10.85 26.04 -18.73
CA ASP A 485 11.29 27.30 -19.31
C ASP A 485 10.61 28.50 -18.66
N MET A 486 11.38 29.49 -18.17
CA MET A 486 10.87 30.67 -17.46
C MET A 486 9.85 30.36 -16.35
N LEU A 487 10.17 29.38 -15.50
CA LEU A 487 9.24 28.83 -14.50
C LEU A 487 8.87 29.87 -13.40
N PRO A 488 7.58 30.19 -13.20
CA PRO A 488 7.11 30.99 -12.07
C PRO A 488 7.37 30.31 -10.72
N HIS A 489 7.53 31.12 -9.67
CA HIS A 489 7.81 30.62 -8.31
C HIS A 489 6.77 29.61 -7.78
N MET A 490 5.49 29.79 -8.12
CA MET A 490 4.41 28.87 -7.72
C MET A 490 4.51 27.49 -8.37
N LEU A 491 4.98 27.44 -9.62
CA LEU A 491 5.12 26.19 -10.37
C LEU A 491 6.42 25.44 -10.08
N PHE A 492 7.36 26.07 -9.35
CA PHE A 492 8.63 25.47 -8.98
C PHE A 492 8.47 24.15 -8.22
N VAL A 493 7.69 24.14 -7.14
CA VAL A 493 7.48 22.94 -6.32
C VAL A 493 6.72 21.84 -7.09
N PRO A 494 5.58 22.13 -7.77
CA PRO A 494 4.89 21.15 -8.62
C PRO A 494 5.78 20.52 -9.71
N TYR A 495 6.58 21.33 -10.39
CA TYR A 495 7.49 20.86 -11.43
C TYR A 495 8.57 19.93 -10.91
N LEU A 496 9.22 20.26 -9.78
CA LEU A 496 10.22 19.39 -9.16
C LEU A 496 9.59 18.10 -8.63
N ASN A 497 8.38 18.17 -8.05
CA ASN A 497 7.65 16.98 -7.62
C ASN A 497 7.32 16.06 -8.79
N MET A 498 6.87 16.61 -9.92
CA MET A 498 6.65 15.85 -11.16
C MET A 498 7.95 15.15 -11.60
N LEU A 499 9.06 15.87 -11.69
CA LEU A 499 10.35 15.28 -12.09
C LEU A 499 10.83 14.21 -11.10
N SER A 500 10.59 14.38 -9.80
CA SER A 500 10.92 13.37 -8.79
C SER A 500 10.16 12.06 -9.01
N SER A 501 8.89 12.14 -9.45
CA SER A 501 8.07 10.97 -9.78
C SER A 501 8.48 10.31 -11.10
N LEU A 502 9.05 11.06 -12.04
CA LEU A 502 9.58 10.51 -13.29
C LEU A 502 10.95 9.82 -13.10
N ALA A 503 11.58 9.96 -11.93
CA ALA A 503 12.85 9.34 -11.56
C ALA A 503 12.69 7.98 -10.84
N THR A 504 11.55 7.29 -10.96
CA THR A 504 11.27 6.04 -10.24
C THR A 504 12.03 4.81 -10.75
N SER A 505 12.59 4.88 -11.97
CA SER A 505 13.42 3.83 -12.55
C SER A 505 14.87 4.29 -12.69
N GLU A 506 15.83 3.36 -12.77
CA GLU A 506 17.26 3.67 -12.90
C GLU A 506 17.52 4.58 -14.12
N THR A 507 16.95 4.23 -15.28
CA THR A 507 17.07 5.01 -16.52
C THR A 507 16.32 6.35 -16.43
N GLY A 508 15.16 6.39 -15.78
CA GLY A 508 14.42 7.64 -15.51
C GLY A 508 15.23 8.61 -14.65
N ALA A 509 15.87 8.11 -13.59
CA ALA A 509 16.74 8.89 -12.71
C ALA A 509 17.96 9.46 -13.43
N GLU A 510 18.62 8.67 -14.30
CA GLU A 510 19.71 9.17 -15.14
C GLU A 510 19.24 10.27 -16.11
N ASN A 511 18.07 10.11 -16.71
CA ASN A 511 17.49 11.11 -17.61
C ASN A 511 17.16 12.41 -16.88
N VAL A 512 16.57 12.34 -15.69
CA VAL A 512 16.36 13.52 -14.82
C VAL A 512 17.68 14.17 -14.45
N PHE A 513 18.69 13.39 -14.09
CA PHE A 513 20.02 13.91 -13.78
C PHE A 513 20.61 14.67 -14.98
N ASN A 514 20.53 14.08 -16.17
CA ASN A 514 21.04 14.66 -17.42
C ASN A 514 20.27 15.91 -17.85
N HIS A 515 18.96 15.97 -17.61
CA HIS A 515 18.12 17.15 -17.88
C HIS A 515 18.70 18.38 -17.17
N PHE A 516 18.94 18.30 -15.86
CA PHE A 516 19.52 19.40 -15.08
C PHE A 516 21.02 19.65 -15.36
N HIS A 517 21.71 18.72 -16.04
CA HIS A 517 23.11 18.87 -16.43
C HIS A 517 23.28 19.49 -17.82
N SER A 518 22.39 19.19 -18.76
CA SER A 518 22.48 19.61 -20.16
C SER A 518 21.64 20.85 -20.49
N ASN A 519 20.75 21.28 -19.59
CA ASN A 519 19.91 22.47 -19.76
C ASN A 519 20.74 23.76 -19.62
N ALA A 520 21.48 24.11 -20.67
CA ALA A 520 22.26 25.35 -20.76
C ALA A 520 21.37 26.61 -20.89
N THR A 521 20.07 26.46 -21.14
CA THR A 521 19.15 27.57 -21.41
C THR A 521 18.60 28.24 -20.15
N ASN A 522 18.52 27.54 -19.02
CA ASN A 522 17.99 28.07 -17.75
C ASN A 522 18.98 27.91 -16.60
N SER A 523 19.78 28.95 -16.34
CA SER A 523 20.83 28.95 -15.30
C SER A 523 20.31 28.68 -13.87
N ASN A 524 19.03 28.98 -13.60
CA ASN A 524 18.41 28.80 -12.29
C ASN A 524 17.92 27.37 -12.02
N LEU A 525 17.91 26.48 -13.02
CA LEU A 525 17.45 25.09 -12.92
C LEU A 525 18.60 24.15 -13.28
N THR A 526 19.63 24.15 -12.44
CA THR A 526 20.82 23.28 -12.59
C THR A 526 21.22 22.71 -11.23
N TRP A 527 21.89 21.56 -11.22
CA TRP A 527 22.44 20.98 -9.99
C TRP A 527 23.40 21.95 -9.30
N ASP A 528 24.25 22.63 -10.07
CA ASP A 528 25.17 23.63 -9.53
C ASP A 528 24.44 24.77 -8.82
N HIS A 529 23.33 25.26 -9.38
CA HIS A 529 22.52 26.28 -8.73
C HIS A 529 21.94 25.79 -7.40
N PHE A 530 21.42 24.56 -7.35
CA PHE A 530 20.86 23.98 -6.14
C PHE A 530 21.91 23.82 -5.02
N PHE A 531 23.06 23.21 -5.32
CA PHE A 531 24.12 23.03 -4.31
C PHE A 531 24.76 24.36 -3.88
N LYS A 532 24.99 25.31 -4.81
CA LYS A 532 25.44 26.67 -4.45
C LYS A 532 24.42 27.40 -3.58
N THR A 533 23.12 27.15 -3.76
CA THR A 533 22.06 27.72 -2.93
C THR A 533 22.11 27.17 -1.50
N PHE A 534 22.27 25.84 -1.32
CA PHE A 534 22.47 25.25 0.01
C PHE A 534 23.73 25.82 0.70
N LEU A 535 24.84 25.91 -0.03
CA LEU A 535 26.08 26.50 0.48
C LEU A 535 25.87 27.95 0.91
N ARG A 536 25.16 28.76 0.13
CA ARG A 536 24.85 30.16 0.46
C ARG A 536 24.00 30.28 1.73
N TYR A 537 22.98 29.45 1.88
CA TYR A 537 22.19 29.43 3.13
C TYR A 537 23.06 28.99 4.32
N TYR A 538 23.94 28.00 4.12
CA TYR A 538 24.84 27.52 5.15
C TYR A 538 25.81 28.60 5.63
N THR A 539 26.44 29.34 4.70
CA THR A 539 27.36 30.42 5.05
C THR A 539 26.65 31.58 5.75
N ASN A 540 25.47 31.96 5.27
CA ASN A 540 24.72 33.09 5.82
C ASN A 540 24.25 32.80 7.25
N LEU A 541 23.65 31.64 7.50
CA LEU A 541 23.13 31.26 8.81
C LEU A 541 24.24 31.05 9.86
N ARG A 542 25.47 30.70 9.44
CA ARG A 542 26.61 30.60 10.38
C ARG A 542 27.21 31.96 10.73
N GLN A 543 27.32 32.89 9.77
CA GLN A 543 27.85 34.22 10.04
C GLN A 543 26.99 35.01 11.03
N GLU A 544 25.69 34.69 11.11
CA GLU A 544 24.75 35.27 12.09
C GLU A 544 24.96 34.77 13.54
N ASN A 545 25.66 33.65 13.76
CA ASN A 545 25.90 33.07 15.10
C ASN A 545 27.12 33.66 15.83
N ILE A 546 27.84 34.61 15.23
CA ILE A 546 28.95 35.31 15.91
C ILE A 546 28.32 36.46 16.71
N PRO A 547 28.39 36.47 18.06
CA PRO A 547 27.87 37.58 18.83
C PRO A 547 28.65 38.84 18.44
N PRO A 548 27.97 39.95 18.08
CA PRO A 548 28.67 41.17 17.73
C PRO A 548 29.33 41.69 19.00
N THR A 549 30.66 41.74 19.02
CA THR A 549 31.40 42.56 19.98
C THR A 549 31.01 44.02 19.74
N ASP A 550 30.30 44.57 20.71
CA ASP A 550 29.95 45.97 20.97
C ASP A 550 30.06 47.03 19.85
N THR A 551 28.96 47.78 19.74
CA THR A 551 28.77 49.09 19.09
C THR A 551 28.70 49.13 17.56
N VAL A 552 27.47 49.17 17.04
CA VAL A 552 26.90 50.21 16.14
C VAL A 552 25.59 49.67 15.56
N TYR A 553 24.52 50.46 15.71
CA TYR A 553 23.19 50.18 15.18
C TYR A 553 23.20 49.89 13.67
N LYS A 554 23.18 48.61 13.29
CA LYS A 554 22.58 48.16 12.04
C LYS A 554 21.55 47.08 12.38
N ARG A 555 20.28 47.47 12.57
CA ARG A 555 19.17 46.53 12.41
C ARG A 555 19.06 46.17 10.93
N GLY A 556 19.89 45.23 10.48
CA GLY A 556 19.54 44.42 9.31
C GLY A 556 18.32 43.60 9.69
N HIS A 557 17.25 43.69 8.91
CA HIS A 557 16.09 42.81 9.07
C HIS A 557 16.59 41.36 9.00
N GLN A 558 16.31 40.57 10.04
CA GLN A 558 16.65 39.15 10.14
C GLN A 558 16.08 38.43 8.91
N LYS A 559 16.91 38.07 7.92
CA LYS A 559 16.46 37.31 6.74
C LYS A 559 16.51 35.81 7.05
N GLY A 560 15.61 35.37 7.93
CA GLY A 560 15.31 33.94 8.06
C GLY A 560 14.79 33.37 6.74
N ILE A 561 14.97 32.07 6.53
CA ILE A 561 14.44 31.40 5.32
C ILE A 561 12.91 31.51 5.33
N THR A 562 12.34 32.06 4.25
CA THR A 562 10.91 32.29 4.12
C THR A 562 10.11 30.99 4.03
N ALA A 563 8.78 31.09 4.18
CA ALA A 563 7.88 29.95 4.10
C ALA A 563 8.00 29.19 2.76
N LEU A 564 8.00 29.96 1.66
CA LEU A 564 8.06 29.50 0.28
C LEU A 564 9.44 28.93 -0.09
N GLU A 565 10.52 29.59 0.34
CA GLU A 565 11.88 29.09 0.11
C GLU A 565 12.09 27.71 0.76
N ILE A 566 11.54 27.47 1.95
CA ILE A 566 11.62 26.14 2.58
C ILE A 566 10.91 25.09 1.75
N GLN A 567 9.71 25.37 1.24
CA GLN A 567 9.01 24.42 0.36
C GLN A 567 9.82 24.12 -0.91
N GLY A 568 10.46 25.15 -1.50
CA GLY A 568 11.38 24.98 -2.62
C GLY A 568 12.60 24.11 -2.28
N LEU A 569 13.26 24.37 -1.16
CA LEU A 569 14.40 23.58 -0.70
C LEU A 569 14.00 22.12 -0.41
N GLN A 570 12.84 21.88 0.20
CA GLN A 570 12.32 20.54 0.44
C GLN A 570 12.04 19.79 -0.87
N ALA A 571 11.48 20.47 -1.89
CA ALA A 571 11.26 19.87 -3.20
C ALA A 571 12.58 19.49 -3.90
N VAL A 572 13.61 20.34 -3.79
CA VAL A 572 14.96 20.03 -4.30
C VAL A 572 15.57 18.83 -3.56
N LEU A 573 15.49 18.80 -2.22
CA LEU A 573 16.00 17.68 -1.41
C LEU A 573 15.29 16.37 -1.75
N LYS A 574 13.97 16.41 -1.98
CA LYS A 574 13.19 15.26 -2.44
C LYS A 574 13.64 14.78 -3.82
N LEU A 575 13.86 15.68 -4.77
CA LEU A 575 14.37 15.33 -6.09
C LEU A 575 15.75 14.66 -6.02
N ILE A 576 16.66 15.20 -5.20
CA ILE A 576 17.99 14.61 -4.97
C ILE A 576 17.83 13.17 -4.43
N ARG A 577 16.93 12.96 -3.45
CA ARG A 577 16.66 11.62 -2.90
C ARG A 577 16.15 10.67 -3.97
N SER A 578 15.11 11.04 -4.72
CA SER A 578 14.53 10.16 -5.75
C SER A 578 15.56 9.73 -6.80
N VAL A 579 16.39 10.67 -7.27
CA VAL A 579 17.46 10.35 -8.24
C VAL A 579 18.54 9.46 -7.62
N ALA A 580 18.96 9.74 -6.39
CA ALA A 580 20.02 9.00 -5.71
C ALA A 580 19.60 7.58 -5.26
N GLU A 581 18.31 7.37 -4.97
CA GLU A 581 17.76 6.05 -4.62
C GLU A 581 17.78 5.08 -5.80
N GLN A 582 17.54 5.57 -7.01
CA GLN A 582 17.37 4.75 -8.21
C GLN A 582 18.64 4.66 -9.08
N SER A 583 19.48 5.70 -9.12
CA SER A 583 20.73 5.68 -9.90
C SER A 583 21.97 5.81 -9.01
N VAL A 584 22.74 4.72 -8.92
CA VAL A 584 24.02 4.70 -8.19
C VAL A 584 25.03 5.66 -8.82
N LYS A 585 25.05 5.78 -10.15
CA LYS A 585 25.96 6.66 -10.88
C LYS A 585 25.72 8.14 -10.57
N SER A 586 24.45 8.56 -10.55
CA SER A 586 24.08 9.92 -10.16
C SER A 586 24.39 10.18 -8.69
N LYS A 587 24.12 9.21 -7.80
CA LYS A 587 24.46 9.30 -6.37
C LYS A 587 25.96 9.53 -6.13
N VAL A 588 26.83 8.74 -6.77
CA VAL A 588 28.29 8.91 -6.68
C VAL A 588 28.69 10.31 -7.15
N THR A 589 28.09 10.80 -8.25
CA THR A 589 28.35 12.15 -8.75
C THR A 589 27.93 13.25 -7.77
N PHE A 590 26.84 13.07 -7.01
CA PHE A 590 26.42 14.02 -5.97
C PHE A 590 27.40 14.11 -4.79
N VAL A 591 28.12 13.05 -4.47
CA VAL A 591 29.03 13.00 -3.31
C VAL A 591 30.47 13.33 -3.70
N ASP A 592 30.95 12.83 -4.85
CA ASP A 592 32.37 12.93 -5.24
C ASP A 592 32.77 14.31 -5.79
N ARG A 593 31.81 15.13 -6.25
CA ARG A 593 32.10 16.48 -6.73
C ARG A 593 32.51 17.39 -5.58
N SER A 594 33.81 17.66 -5.48
CA SER A 594 34.41 18.51 -4.45
C SER A 594 33.84 19.94 -4.41
N GLU A 595 33.37 20.46 -5.55
CA GLU A 595 32.81 21.81 -5.63
C GLU A 595 31.51 21.99 -4.82
N TRP A 596 30.77 20.92 -4.59
CA TRP A 596 29.47 20.99 -3.92
C TRP A 596 29.57 20.80 -2.40
N GLU A 597 30.65 20.18 -1.91
CA GLU A 597 30.84 19.82 -0.49
C GLU A 597 29.55 19.26 0.15
N THR A 598 28.85 18.39 -0.59
CA THR A 598 27.46 18.02 -0.31
C THR A 598 27.22 17.53 1.12
N LEU A 599 28.02 16.57 1.59
CA LEU A 599 27.83 15.98 2.92
C LEU A 599 28.13 16.97 4.06
N PRO A 600 29.28 17.70 4.07
CA PRO A 600 29.54 18.73 5.07
C PRO A 600 28.51 19.87 5.10
N VAL A 601 28.06 20.35 3.94
CA VAL A 601 27.11 21.48 3.86
C VAL A 601 25.74 21.08 4.39
N LEU A 602 25.21 19.94 3.96
CA LEU A 602 23.90 19.46 4.40
C LEU A 602 23.91 19.13 5.90
N LEU A 603 24.97 18.49 6.41
CA LEU A 603 25.11 18.23 7.85
C LEU A 603 25.29 19.52 8.66
N GLY A 604 26.02 20.49 8.11
CA GLY A 604 26.20 21.80 8.72
C GLY A 604 24.89 22.58 8.82
N LEU A 605 24.04 22.53 7.79
CA LEU A 605 22.70 23.15 7.80
C LEU A 605 21.79 22.56 8.88
N VAL A 606 21.91 21.28 9.18
CA VAL A 606 21.15 20.63 10.26
C VAL A 606 21.51 21.23 11.64
N SER A 607 22.75 21.70 11.80
CA SER A 607 23.21 22.37 13.02
C SER A 607 22.77 23.84 13.13
N CYS A 608 22.25 24.42 12.04
CA CYS A 608 21.73 25.80 12.02
C CYS A 608 20.29 25.88 12.57
N PRO A 609 19.82 27.08 12.98
CA PRO A 609 18.45 27.29 13.47
C PRO A 609 17.44 27.30 12.31
N VAL A 610 17.12 26.11 11.80
CA VAL A 610 16.19 25.90 10.68
C VAL A 610 14.92 25.20 11.16
N ARG A 611 13.79 25.36 10.47
CA ARG A 611 12.54 24.64 10.78
C ARG A 611 12.73 23.12 10.76
N ILE A 612 12.07 22.44 11.70
CA ILE A 612 12.18 20.98 11.93
C ILE A 612 11.89 20.17 10.67
N SER A 613 10.89 20.58 9.88
CA SER A 613 10.53 19.90 8.62
C SER A 613 11.69 19.85 7.63
N LEU A 614 12.44 20.96 7.48
CA LEU A 614 13.59 21.03 6.60
C LEU A 614 14.79 20.25 7.19
N LYS A 615 14.98 20.26 8.51
CA LYS A 615 16.02 19.41 9.15
C LYS A 615 15.76 17.93 8.93
N ALA A 616 14.51 17.49 9.07
CA ALA A 616 14.13 16.11 8.78
C ALA A 616 14.43 15.76 7.32
N ASP A 617 14.07 16.62 6.36
CA ASP A 617 14.38 16.41 4.95
C ASP A 617 15.89 16.38 4.66
N LEU A 618 16.69 17.23 5.29
CA LEU A 618 18.15 17.23 5.16
C LEU A 618 18.75 15.90 5.64
N ILE A 619 18.30 15.41 6.80
CA ILE A 619 18.77 14.13 7.35
C ILE A 619 18.33 12.94 6.49
N LEU A 620 17.11 12.95 5.96
CA LEU A 620 16.65 11.93 5.01
C LEU A 620 17.51 11.94 3.74
N THR A 621 17.86 13.11 3.22
CA THR A 621 18.73 13.20 2.03
C THR A 621 20.13 12.71 2.32
N LEU A 622 20.69 13.02 3.49
CA LEU A 622 21.96 12.44 3.95
C LEU A 622 21.88 10.92 4.07
N SER A 623 20.78 10.38 4.63
CA SER A 623 20.55 8.93 4.73
C SER A 623 20.60 8.27 3.36
N THR A 624 19.93 8.84 2.36
CA THR A 624 19.93 8.32 0.99
C THR A 624 21.31 8.40 0.33
N LEU A 625 22.01 9.54 0.46
CA LEU A 625 23.31 9.76 -0.17
C LEU A 625 24.42 8.87 0.42
N VAL A 626 24.34 8.57 1.73
CA VAL A 626 25.33 7.74 2.43
C VAL A 626 25.02 6.24 2.30
N LYS A 627 23.82 5.87 1.83
CA LYS A 627 23.45 4.46 1.61
C LYS A 627 24.44 3.77 0.67
N PRO A 628 25.03 2.62 1.04
CA PRO A 628 26.01 1.91 0.21
C PRO A 628 25.36 1.41 -1.10
N PRO A 629 26.11 1.24 -2.20
CA PRO A 629 27.54 1.53 -2.42
C PRO A 629 27.83 2.99 -2.87
N PRO A 630 29.09 3.50 -2.74
CA PRO A 630 30.30 2.83 -2.22
C PRO A 630 30.46 2.90 -0.68
N SER A 631 31.01 1.85 -0.07
CA SER A 631 31.11 1.67 1.39
C SER A 631 32.00 2.69 2.11
N ILE A 632 33.00 3.25 1.42
CA ILE A 632 33.92 4.25 1.96
C ILE A 632 33.21 5.53 2.40
N ILE A 633 32.13 5.92 1.71
CA ILE A 633 31.35 7.13 2.03
C ILE A 633 30.75 7.01 3.43
N ALA A 634 30.19 5.85 3.78
CA ALA A 634 29.60 5.63 5.10
C ALA A 634 30.62 5.71 6.24
N ILE A 635 31.83 5.17 6.04
CA ILE A 635 32.92 5.22 7.04
C ILE A 635 33.38 6.67 7.26
N ASN A 636 33.60 7.43 6.19
CA ASN A 636 33.99 8.84 6.28
C ASN A 636 32.88 9.69 6.90
N PHE A 637 31.62 9.35 6.60
CA PHE A 637 30.48 10.05 7.17
C PHE A 637 30.32 9.79 8.68
N TRP A 638 30.63 8.59 9.18
CA TRP A 638 30.68 8.32 10.63
C TRP A 638 31.61 9.28 11.37
N GLN A 639 32.81 9.52 10.81
CA GLN A 639 33.76 10.47 11.39
C GLN A 639 33.23 11.92 11.34
N THR A 640 32.59 12.29 10.24
CA THR A 640 31.99 13.62 10.07
C THR A 640 30.81 13.84 11.04
N LEU A 641 29.98 12.81 11.23
CA LEU A 641 28.87 12.81 12.17
C LEU A 641 29.35 12.93 13.61
N GLU A 642 30.37 12.15 14.01
CA GLU A 642 30.98 12.25 15.34
C GLU A 642 31.63 13.63 15.54
N ALA A 643 32.34 14.18 14.54
CA ALA A 643 32.92 15.52 14.62
C ALA A 643 31.87 16.63 14.77
N SER A 644 30.68 16.46 14.18
CA SER A 644 29.59 17.43 14.27
C SER A 644 28.96 17.52 15.66
N GLN A 645 29.08 16.45 16.47
CA GLN A 645 28.41 16.31 17.78
C GLN A 645 26.91 16.68 17.75
N ILE A 646 26.25 16.47 16.60
CA ILE A 646 24.80 16.69 16.44
C ILE A 646 24.00 15.81 17.40
N ILE A 647 24.41 14.55 17.52
CA ILE A 647 24.08 13.69 18.65
C ILE A 647 25.21 13.89 19.66
N VAL A 648 24.87 14.31 20.88
CA VAL A 648 25.85 14.57 21.93
C VAL A 648 26.40 13.24 22.43
N THR A 649 27.64 12.92 22.04
CA THR A 649 28.33 11.68 22.46
C THR A 649 29.38 11.94 23.54
N VAL A 650 29.84 13.19 23.67
CA VAL A 650 30.79 13.63 24.70
C VAL A 650 30.02 14.28 25.87
N PRO A 651 30.14 13.76 27.11
CA PRO A 651 29.50 14.38 28.27
C PRO A 651 30.07 15.78 28.51
N THR A 652 29.19 16.78 28.63
CA THR A 652 29.57 18.15 28.97
C THR A 652 29.18 18.47 30.41
N ILE A 653 29.97 19.32 31.07
CA ILE A 653 29.88 19.63 32.51
C ILE A 653 28.58 20.40 32.87
N SER A 654 27.85 20.91 31.88
CA SER A 654 26.57 21.61 32.05
C SER A 654 25.38 20.65 31.90
N SER A 655 24.96 20.04 33.00
CA SER A 655 23.89 19.02 33.05
C SER A 655 22.45 19.55 32.95
N TYR A 656 22.24 20.86 32.74
CA TYR A 656 20.92 21.49 32.89
C TYR A 656 20.19 21.89 31.60
N GLN A 657 20.80 21.73 30.41
CA GLN A 657 20.13 22.05 29.16
C GLN A 657 20.47 21.01 28.09
N SER A 658 19.45 20.34 27.55
CA SER A 658 19.54 19.62 26.29
C SER A 658 20.11 20.58 25.24
N ARG A 659 21.21 20.20 24.57
CA ARG A 659 21.84 21.01 23.51
C ARG A 659 21.75 20.27 22.18
N GLY A 660 21.74 21.04 21.09
CA GLY A 660 21.67 20.52 19.72
C GLY A 660 20.30 19.94 19.38
N ILE A 661 20.28 18.95 18.49
CA ILE A 661 19.03 18.29 18.05
C ILE A 661 18.27 17.69 19.25
N MET A 662 18.96 17.24 20.29
CA MET A 662 18.32 16.63 21.46
C MET A 662 17.29 17.57 22.13
N ALA A 663 17.55 18.89 22.15
CA ALA A 663 16.59 19.87 22.65
C ALA A 663 15.34 19.94 21.76
N GLU A 664 15.53 19.90 20.44
CA GLU A 664 14.43 19.95 19.48
C GLU A 664 13.55 18.68 19.56
N LEU A 665 14.16 17.52 19.81
CA LEU A 665 13.47 16.24 19.96
C LEU A 665 12.71 16.09 21.29
N ASP A 666 13.21 16.67 22.38
CA ASP A 666 12.57 16.59 23.70
C ASP A 666 11.58 17.75 23.96
N ASP A 667 11.76 18.92 23.33
CA ASP A 667 10.90 20.10 23.55
C ASP A 667 9.97 20.42 22.38
N LEU A 668 10.46 20.44 21.13
CA LEU A 668 9.68 20.97 20.01
C LEU A 668 8.78 19.92 19.35
N GLU A 669 9.28 18.72 19.06
CA GLU A 669 8.46 17.64 18.49
C GLU A 669 7.30 17.23 19.42
N PRO A 670 7.50 17.02 20.74
CA PRO A 670 6.40 16.63 21.63
C PRO A 670 5.34 17.71 21.79
N ARG A 671 5.70 19.00 21.66
CA ARG A 671 4.73 20.11 21.65
C ARG A 671 3.85 20.13 20.40
N ASN A 672 4.42 19.74 19.26
CA ASN A 672 3.70 19.67 17.99
C ASN A 672 2.97 18.33 17.79
N GLU A 673 3.29 17.32 18.61
CA GLU A 673 2.79 15.94 18.52
C GLU A 673 3.07 15.27 17.16
N GLU A 674 4.11 15.71 16.46
CA GLU A 674 4.59 15.21 15.16
C GLU A 674 6.11 14.94 15.26
N TYR A 675 6.57 13.77 14.77
CA TYR A 675 7.95 13.29 15.00
C TYR A 675 8.81 13.06 13.73
N PRO A 676 8.82 13.97 12.73
CA PRO A 676 9.54 13.76 11.47
C PRO A 676 11.07 13.75 11.63
N LEU A 677 11.64 14.51 12.57
CA LEU A 677 13.08 14.59 12.80
C LEU A 677 13.58 13.35 13.52
N THR A 678 12.84 12.86 14.54
CA THR A 678 13.14 11.57 15.19
C THR A 678 13.19 10.45 14.14
N ILE A 679 12.17 10.34 13.28
CA ILE A 679 12.10 9.30 12.23
C ILE A 679 13.27 9.42 11.25
N ALA A 680 13.57 10.64 10.78
CA ALA A 680 14.68 10.87 9.86
C ALA A 680 16.03 10.45 10.45
N LEU A 681 16.29 10.79 11.71
CA LEU A 681 17.54 10.46 12.39
C LEU A 681 17.69 8.95 12.62
N LEU A 682 16.61 8.26 12.98
CA LEU A 682 16.61 6.80 13.10
C LEU A 682 16.87 6.12 11.76
N LYS A 683 16.30 6.63 10.65
CA LYS A 683 16.57 6.13 9.29
C LYS A 683 18.03 6.32 8.88
N LEU A 684 18.63 7.48 9.21
CA LEU A 684 20.06 7.72 9.00
C LEU A 684 20.91 6.69 9.76
N LEU A 685 20.65 6.48 11.04
CA LEU A 685 21.38 5.49 11.85
C LEU A 685 21.18 4.05 11.32
N SER A 686 19.96 3.70 10.89
CA SER A 686 19.68 2.40 10.26
C SER A 686 20.49 2.19 8.99
N THR A 687 20.60 3.21 8.15
CA THR A 687 21.38 3.16 6.91
C THR A 687 22.89 3.05 7.20
N LEU A 688 23.41 3.87 8.11
CA LEU A 688 24.84 3.89 8.45
C LEU A 688 25.34 2.57 9.07
N THR A 689 24.46 1.87 9.76
CA THR A 689 24.79 0.57 10.39
C THR A 689 24.67 -0.61 9.41
N GLU A 690 24.31 -0.39 8.14
CA GLU A 690 24.37 -1.45 7.11
C GLU A 690 25.81 -1.90 6.84
N GLN A 691 26.77 -1.03 7.13
CA GLN A 691 28.20 -1.32 7.17
C GLN A 691 28.67 -1.45 8.62
N PRO A 692 29.76 -2.20 8.89
CA PRO A 692 30.30 -2.30 10.23
C PRO A 692 30.69 -0.91 10.76
N VAL A 693 30.27 -0.62 12.00
CA VAL A 693 30.62 0.63 12.68
C VAL A 693 32.14 0.66 12.90
N PRO A 694 32.82 1.79 12.63
CA PRO A 694 34.26 1.89 12.88
C PRO A 694 34.61 1.62 14.36
N ASN A 695 35.49 0.65 14.62
CA ASN A 695 35.86 0.25 15.99
C ASN A 695 36.46 1.39 16.84
N LEU A 696 37.14 2.35 16.20
CA LEU A 696 37.76 3.51 16.83
C LEU A 696 36.88 4.77 16.75
N LEU A 697 35.58 4.64 16.49
CA LEU A 697 34.68 5.79 16.43
C LEU A 697 34.66 6.56 17.75
N GLY A 698 34.94 7.85 17.71
CA GLY A 698 35.04 8.71 18.89
C GLY A 698 36.38 8.60 19.63
N SER A 699 37.38 7.90 19.06
CA SER A 699 38.74 7.86 19.61
C SER A 699 39.26 9.26 19.87
N ASN A 700 39.98 9.45 20.97
CA ASN A 700 40.52 10.71 21.51
C ASN A 700 39.55 11.53 22.37
N ASN A 701 38.24 11.46 22.15
CA ASN A 701 37.26 12.27 22.91
C ASN A 701 36.46 11.46 23.93
N ARG A 702 36.23 10.17 23.68
CA ARG A 702 35.48 9.25 24.54
C ARG A 702 35.98 7.82 24.38
N THR A 703 35.46 6.89 25.18
CA THR A 703 35.65 5.45 24.95
C THR A 703 35.11 5.08 23.56
N PRO A 704 35.93 4.49 22.67
CA PRO A 704 35.50 4.17 21.32
C PRO A 704 34.35 3.16 21.30
N GLY A 705 33.48 3.30 20.30
CA GLY A 705 32.37 2.37 20.05
C GLY A 705 31.02 3.05 19.79
N PHE A 706 29.99 2.24 19.63
CA PHE A 706 28.63 2.68 19.26
C PHE A 706 27.73 3.06 20.47
N ASP A 707 28.16 2.76 21.69
CA ASP A 707 27.33 2.88 22.91
C ASP A 707 26.57 4.20 23.10
N PRO A 708 27.13 5.40 22.86
CA PRO A 708 26.37 6.64 23.01
C PRO A 708 25.17 6.73 22.06
N TYR A 709 25.31 6.22 20.83
CA TYR A 709 24.24 6.16 19.86
C TYR A 709 23.19 5.11 20.25
N LEU A 710 23.61 3.97 20.80
CA LEU A 710 22.70 2.96 21.33
C LEU A 710 21.89 3.49 22.51
N ASN A 711 22.55 4.19 23.45
CA ASN A 711 21.89 4.83 24.59
C ASN A 711 20.86 5.86 24.13
N PHE A 712 21.21 6.69 23.13
CA PHE A 712 20.27 7.62 22.51
C PHE A 712 19.04 6.92 21.91
N VAL A 713 19.23 5.86 21.11
CA VAL A 713 18.10 5.12 20.50
C VAL A 713 17.20 4.48 21.56
N LEU A 714 17.79 3.82 22.56
CA LEU A 714 17.04 3.07 23.57
C LEU A 714 16.40 3.97 24.62
N ASN A 715 17.19 4.76 25.33
CA ASN A 715 16.75 5.49 26.51
C ASN A 715 16.07 6.82 26.17
N ASN A 716 16.57 7.53 25.15
CA ASN A 716 16.03 8.85 24.82
C ASN A 716 14.82 8.77 23.89
N ILE A 717 14.76 7.79 23.00
CA ILE A 717 13.67 7.63 22.02
C ILE A 717 12.74 6.47 22.39
N PHE A 718 13.23 5.23 22.40
CA PHE A 718 12.37 4.04 22.47
C PHE A 718 11.59 3.96 23.79
N LEU A 719 12.23 4.11 24.96
CA LEU A 719 11.52 4.04 26.25
C LEU A 719 10.46 5.15 26.42
N LYS A 720 10.66 6.31 25.79
CA LYS A 720 9.69 7.42 25.84
C LYS A 720 8.58 7.28 24.79
N CYS A 721 8.72 6.42 23.78
CA CYS A 721 7.81 6.40 22.63
C CYS A 721 6.35 6.09 23.01
N LEU A 722 6.10 5.21 23.98
CA LEU A 722 4.73 4.88 24.39
C LEU A 722 4.08 5.98 25.25
N SER A 723 4.89 6.83 25.89
CA SER A 723 4.42 7.91 26.78
C SER A 723 4.11 9.24 26.07
N ARG A 724 4.61 9.40 24.83
CA ARG A 724 4.49 10.62 24.04
C ARG A 724 3.10 10.74 23.39
N GLY A 725 2.63 11.98 23.19
CA GLY A 725 1.41 12.28 22.43
C GLY A 725 1.67 12.28 20.93
N TYR A 726 0.76 11.73 20.14
CA TYR A 726 0.88 11.60 18.68
C TYR A 726 -0.39 12.09 17.99
N LYS A 727 -0.27 13.10 17.12
CA LYS A 727 -1.36 13.56 16.26
C LYS A 727 -1.69 12.53 15.17
N LYS A 728 -0.66 11.83 14.67
CA LYS A 728 -0.80 10.71 13.73
C LYS A 728 -0.39 9.42 14.40
N GLN A 729 -1.35 8.51 14.62
CA GLN A 729 -1.10 7.22 15.27
C GLN A 729 -0.07 6.35 14.52
N ASN A 730 0.06 6.51 13.20
CA ASN A 730 1.06 5.82 12.39
C ASN A 730 2.51 6.12 12.84
N GLU A 731 2.80 7.37 13.22
CA GLU A 731 4.16 7.79 13.62
C GLU A 731 4.61 7.10 14.91
N LYS A 732 3.69 6.81 15.84
CA LYS A 732 3.97 6.05 17.05
C LYS A 732 4.60 4.70 16.72
N TRP A 733 3.96 3.97 15.82
CA TRP A 733 4.40 2.64 15.43
C TRP A 733 5.65 2.71 14.55
N GLU A 734 5.75 3.67 13.63
CA GLU A 734 6.96 3.85 12.80
C GLU A 734 8.21 4.13 13.65
N VAL A 735 8.13 5.04 14.64
CA VAL A 735 9.26 5.32 15.55
C VAL A 735 9.66 4.06 16.32
N SER A 736 8.70 3.36 16.90
CA SER A 736 8.98 2.13 17.66
C SER A 736 9.54 1.01 16.78
N GLY A 737 9.03 0.87 15.56
CA GLY A 737 9.45 -0.14 14.58
C GLY A 737 10.90 0.05 14.15
N ILE A 738 11.29 1.27 13.75
CA ILE A 738 12.67 1.53 13.30
C ILE A 738 13.67 1.35 14.44
N CYS A 739 13.33 1.76 15.66
CA CYS A 739 14.17 1.48 16.84
C CYS A 739 14.37 -0.03 17.05
N LEU A 740 13.31 -0.83 16.93
CA LEU A 740 13.38 -2.27 17.11
C LEU A 740 14.09 -2.98 15.95
N GLU A 741 13.98 -2.47 14.72
CA GLU A 741 14.72 -2.98 13.56
C GLU A 741 16.23 -2.78 13.73
N LEU A 742 16.64 -1.61 14.23
CA LEU A 742 18.03 -1.32 14.60
C LEU A 742 18.54 -2.29 15.68
N VAL A 743 17.76 -2.51 16.74
CA VAL A 743 18.10 -3.47 17.80
C VAL A 743 18.21 -4.89 17.24
N LEU A 744 17.24 -5.33 16.44
CA LEU A 744 17.24 -6.65 15.81
C LEU A 744 18.47 -6.84 14.93
N LYS A 745 18.86 -5.82 14.16
CA LYS A 745 20.06 -5.84 13.31
C LYS A 745 21.33 -6.07 14.14
N PHE A 746 21.50 -5.34 15.24
CA PHE A 746 22.65 -5.53 16.12
C PHE A 746 22.64 -6.90 16.81
N LEU A 747 21.47 -7.42 17.17
CA LEU A 747 21.35 -8.75 17.76
C LEU A 747 21.65 -9.87 16.75
N ASN A 748 21.26 -9.70 15.48
CA ASN A 748 21.58 -10.65 14.41
C ASN A 748 23.08 -10.69 14.08
N GLN A 749 23.80 -9.59 14.28
CA GLN A 749 25.26 -9.49 14.07
C GLN A 749 26.08 -9.93 15.29
N TYR A 750 25.43 -10.28 16.41
CA TYR A 750 26.10 -10.54 17.67
C TYR A 750 26.31 -12.02 17.93
N GLU A 751 27.56 -12.38 18.24
CA GLU A 751 27.93 -13.69 18.76
C GLU A 751 28.49 -13.52 20.18
N PRO A 752 27.86 -14.09 21.23
CA PRO A 752 28.32 -13.92 22.60
C PRO A 752 29.73 -14.47 22.83
N GLN A 753 30.65 -13.61 23.28
CA GLN A 753 32.03 -13.99 23.62
C GLN A 753 32.31 -13.74 25.11
N GLN A 754 33.28 -14.48 25.68
CA GLN A 754 33.69 -14.28 27.08
C GLN A 754 34.33 -12.91 27.33
N THR A 755 35.01 -12.36 26.32
CA THR A 755 35.66 -11.04 26.37
C THR A 755 34.69 -9.89 26.59
N ASP A 756 33.42 -10.07 26.19
CA ASP A 756 32.40 -9.03 26.30
C ASP A 756 32.08 -8.68 27.76
N PHE A 757 32.22 -9.64 28.68
CA PHE A 757 31.94 -9.49 30.10
C PHE A 757 33.10 -8.90 30.90
N VAL A 758 34.33 -9.00 30.37
CA VAL A 758 35.58 -8.61 31.06
C VAL A 758 36.13 -7.29 30.50
N GLY A 759 35.75 -6.93 29.27
CA GLY A 759 36.19 -5.72 28.56
C GLY A 759 37.24 -6.03 27.48
N SER A 760 37.12 -5.36 26.33
CA SER A 760 37.99 -5.56 25.16
C SER A 760 38.99 -4.42 25.00
N SER A 761 40.26 -4.73 24.72
CA SER A 761 41.31 -3.73 24.44
C SER A 761 41.95 -3.95 23.06
N VAL A 762 42.10 -2.89 22.27
CA VAL A 762 42.75 -2.92 20.94
C VAL A 762 44.15 -2.31 21.02
N PHE A 763 45.14 -2.99 20.43
CA PHE A 763 46.50 -2.48 20.29
C PHE A 763 46.60 -1.60 19.03
N LEU A 764 47.00 -0.33 19.21
CA LEU A 764 47.30 0.56 18.11
C LEU A 764 48.72 0.30 17.55
N PRO A 765 49.00 0.71 16.29
CA PRO A 765 50.34 0.64 15.68
C PRO A 765 51.43 1.35 16.50
N ASP A 766 51.05 2.30 17.35
CA ASP A 766 51.93 3.12 18.20
C ASP A 766 52.21 2.49 19.59
N ASN A 767 51.98 1.18 19.77
CA ASN A 767 52.12 0.45 21.04
C ASN A 767 51.23 0.93 22.21
N THR A 768 50.16 1.68 21.94
CA THR A 768 49.18 2.10 22.95
C THR A 768 47.96 1.16 22.95
N THR A 769 47.50 0.78 24.14
CA THR A 769 46.27 -0.02 24.34
C THR A 769 45.08 0.88 24.62
N ILE A 770 44.05 0.79 23.78
CA ILE A 770 42.78 1.51 24.00
C ILE A 770 41.70 0.51 24.37
N ASN A 771 41.01 0.74 25.49
CA ASN A 771 39.82 -0.01 25.86
C ASN A 771 38.65 0.40 24.97
N VAL A 772 37.98 -0.58 24.38
CA VAL A 772 36.85 -0.41 23.48
C VAL A 772 35.60 -0.93 24.17
N ASN A 773 34.50 -0.23 23.97
CA ASN A 773 33.21 -0.66 24.49
C ASN A 773 32.79 -2.01 23.90
N PRO A 774 32.04 -2.83 24.67
CA PRO A 774 31.54 -4.10 24.16
C PRO A 774 30.58 -3.87 22.98
N PRO A 775 30.36 -4.88 22.12
CA PRO A 775 29.48 -4.75 20.97
C PRO A 775 28.03 -4.42 21.39
N PRO A 776 27.26 -3.70 20.56
CA PRO A 776 25.89 -3.27 20.90
C PRO A 776 24.94 -4.44 21.23
N GLY A 777 25.15 -5.61 20.62
CA GLY A 777 24.36 -6.81 20.90
C GLY A 777 24.51 -7.33 22.33
N PHE A 778 25.66 -7.14 22.98
CA PHE A 778 25.88 -7.49 24.38
C PHE A 778 24.96 -6.69 25.32
N HIS A 779 24.88 -5.38 25.10
CA HIS A 779 24.02 -4.48 25.89
C HIS A 779 22.55 -4.82 25.71
N ILE A 780 22.12 -5.06 24.47
CA ILE A 780 20.74 -5.47 24.14
C ILE A 780 20.40 -6.78 24.85
N MET A 781 21.29 -7.77 24.80
CA MET A 781 21.07 -9.06 25.45
C MET A 781 21.01 -8.95 26.97
N THR A 782 21.84 -8.08 27.54
CA THR A 782 21.80 -7.73 28.97
C THR A 782 20.45 -7.14 29.35
N TYR A 783 19.91 -6.18 28.58
CA TYR A 783 18.59 -5.60 28.85
C TYR A 783 17.46 -6.63 28.72
N LEU A 784 17.52 -7.52 27.72
CA LEU A 784 16.51 -8.58 27.52
C LEU A 784 16.55 -9.64 28.64
N CYS A 785 17.70 -9.85 29.27
CA CYS A 785 17.86 -10.85 30.34
C CYS A 785 17.74 -10.29 31.76
N THR A 786 17.50 -8.98 31.97
CA THR A 786 17.48 -8.35 33.31
C THR A 786 16.12 -7.82 33.76
N ASN A 787 15.02 -8.24 33.12
CA ASN A 787 13.66 -7.70 33.35
C ASN A 787 13.62 -6.16 33.33
N SER A 788 14.34 -5.58 32.38
CA SER A 788 14.46 -4.13 32.20
C SER A 788 13.16 -3.50 31.69
N ASP A 789 13.05 -2.17 31.82
CA ASP A 789 11.96 -1.39 31.21
C ASP A 789 11.90 -1.55 29.69
N PHE A 790 13.06 -1.83 29.06
CA PHE A 790 13.16 -2.14 27.64
C PHE A 790 12.37 -3.41 27.28
N LEU A 791 12.60 -4.51 28.01
CA LEU A 791 11.84 -5.76 27.80
C LEU A 791 10.34 -5.55 28.06
N ARG A 792 9.99 -4.84 29.14
CA ARG A 792 8.58 -4.56 29.48
C ARG A 792 7.87 -3.77 28.38
N THR A 793 8.57 -2.80 27.77
CA THR A 793 8.05 -2.01 26.66
C THR A 793 7.82 -2.89 25.42
N ILE A 794 8.76 -3.78 25.08
CA ILE A 794 8.60 -4.75 23.97
C ILE A 794 7.37 -5.63 24.19
N LEU A 795 7.22 -6.19 25.39
CA LEU A 795 6.08 -7.04 25.73
C LEU A 795 4.76 -6.28 25.73
N ASN A 796 4.76 -5.01 26.15
CA ASN A 796 3.58 -4.14 26.07
C ASN A 796 3.17 -3.83 24.62
N ILE A 797 4.14 -3.64 23.71
CA ILE A 797 3.86 -3.47 22.27
C ILE A 797 3.21 -4.73 21.71
N MET A 798 3.71 -5.92 22.07
CA MET A 798 3.12 -7.20 21.66
C MET A 798 1.66 -7.33 22.15
N HIS A 799 1.42 -7.05 23.43
CA HIS A 799 0.09 -7.12 24.04
C HIS A 799 -0.90 -6.12 23.42
N THR A 800 -0.49 -4.87 23.27
CA THR A 800 -1.29 -3.83 22.60
C THR A 800 -1.56 -4.23 21.14
N GLY A 801 -0.58 -4.86 20.48
CA GLY A 801 -0.69 -5.59 19.22
C GLY A 801 -1.93 -6.45 19.15
N CYS A 802 -1.96 -7.48 20.01
CA CYS A 802 -3.05 -8.45 20.06
C CYS A 802 -4.40 -7.80 20.35
N GLN A 803 -4.49 -6.87 21.30
CA GLN A 803 -5.75 -6.19 21.62
C GLN A 803 -6.34 -5.45 20.42
N MET A 804 -5.51 -4.79 19.62
CA MET A 804 -5.97 -4.07 18.43
C MET A 804 -6.31 -5.03 17.28
N PHE A 805 -5.59 -6.14 17.15
CA PHE A 805 -5.92 -7.16 16.14
C PHE A 805 -7.23 -7.90 16.45
N ASP A 806 -7.55 -8.12 17.74
CA ASP A 806 -8.81 -8.70 18.21
C ASP A 806 -10.04 -7.85 17.82
N LEU A 807 -9.87 -6.56 17.52
CA LEU A 807 -10.96 -5.67 17.08
C LEU A 807 -11.35 -5.86 15.61
N TYR A 808 -10.48 -6.44 14.77
CA TYR A 808 -10.72 -6.67 13.34
C TYR A 808 -11.18 -5.43 12.54
N THR A 809 -10.85 -4.23 13.00
CA THR A 809 -11.15 -2.96 12.32
C THR A 809 -9.93 -2.39 11.60
N SER A 810 -10.15 -1.58 10.57
CA SER A 810 -9.10 -0.73 9.99
C SER A 810 -8.94 0.52 10.84
N PHE A 811 -7.69 0.85 11.18
CA PHE A 811 -7.34 2.06 11.91
C PHE A 811 -6.06 2.67 11.33
N SER A 812 -5.86 3.97 11.59
CA SER A 812 -4.69 4.69 11.14
C SER A 812 -3.41 4.10 11.75
N GLY A 813 -2.49 3.64 10.90
CA GLY A 813 -1.21 3.05 11.32
C GLY A 813 -1.24 1.52 11.55
N LYS A 814 -2.28 0.82 11.10
CA LYS A 814 -2.35 -0.66 11.18
C LYS A 814 -1.13 -1.35 10.55
N GLU A 815 -0.72 -0.96 9.35
CA GLU A 815 0.43 -1.57 8.68
C GLU A 815 1.75 -1.36 9.44
N ALA A 816 1.98 -0.16 9.97
CA ALA A 816 3.17 0.11 10.78
C ALA A 816 3.16 -0.71 12.08
N MET A 817 1.98 -0.92 12.67
CA MET A 817 1.81 -1.79 13.84
C MET A 817 2.04 -3.27 13.52
N GLU A 818 1.54 -3.77 12.39
CA GLU A 818 1.81 -5.13 11.90
C GLU A 818 3.31 -5.35 11.69
N LYS A 819 4.01 -4.40 11.05
CA LYS A 819 5.48 -4.44 10.90
C LYS A 819 6.20 -4.42 12.24
N THR A 820 5.80 -3.52 13.14
CA THR A 820 6.44 -3.38 14.47
C THR A 820 6.28 -4.66 15.30
N THR A 821 5.07 -5.22 15.34
CA THR A 821 4.80 -6.48 16.08
C THR A 821 5.55 -7.67 15.46
N LEU A 822 5.71 -7.72 14.14
CA LEU A 822 6.56 -8.72 13.47
C LEU A 822 8.02 -8.62 13.91
N VAL A 823 8.57 -7.40 13.94
CA VAL A 823 9.94 -7.15 14.39
C VAL A 823 10.11 -7.54 15.87
N VAL A 824 9.11 -7.28 16.72
CA VAL A 824 9.10 -7.76 18.12
C VAL A 824 9.21 -9.29 18.18
N LEU A 825 8.40 -10.02 17.41
CA LEU A 825 8.47 -11.49 17.40
C LEU A 825 9.83 -11.99 16.90
N ARG A 826 10.37 -11.41 15.83
CA ARG A 826 11.72 -11.74 15.33
C ARG A 826 12.81 -11.47 16.37
N LEU A 827 12.71 -10.36 17.10
CA LEU A 827 13.64 -9.99 18.17
C LEU A 827 13.59 -11.00 19.32
N LEU A 828 12.39 -11.37 19.78
CA LEU A 828 12.22 -12.36 20.85
C LEU A 828 12.73 -13.74 20.43
N GLU A 829 12.48 -14.16 19.19
CA GLU A 829 12.99 -15.42 18.65
C GLU A 829 14.53 -15.45 18.63
N GLN A 830 15.16 -14.41 18.08
CA GLN A 830 16.62 -14.32 18.01
C GLN A 830 17.25 -14.26 19.41
N ALA A 831 16.64 -13.50 20.33
CA ALA A 831 17.10 -13.43 21.70
C ALA A 831 17.03 -14.80 22.40
N LEU A 832 15.96 -15.57 22.21
CA LEU A 832 15.84 -16.92 22.76
C LEU A 832 16.90 -17.88 22.19
N HIS A 833 17.24 -17.76 20.90
CA HIS A 833 18.30 -18.56 20.27
C HIS A 833 19.68 -18.26 20.89
N LEU A 834 20.01 -16.98 21.11
CA LEU A 834 21.29 -16.56 21.69
C LEU A 834 21.37 -16.77 23.22
N GLN A 835 20.23 -16.90 23.89
CA GLN A 835 20.13 -16.96 25.36
C GLN A 835 21.02 -18.01 26.00
N GLN A 836 21.05 -19.23 25.48
CA GLN A 836 21.81 -20.31 26.09
C GLN A 836 23.32 -20.04 26.01
N ILE A 837 23.81 -19.55 24.86
CA ILE A 837 25.23 -19.24 24.65
C ILE A 837 25.63 -18.07 25.53
N PHE A 838 24.82 -17.02 25.58
CA PHE A 838 25.07 -15.83 26.39
C PHE A 838 25.13 -16.13 27.90
N LEU A 839 24.18 -16.92 28.42
CA LEU A 839 24.18 -17.33 29.83
C LEU A 839 25.38 -18.22 30.18
N ASN A 840 25.79 -19.11 29.28
CA ASN A 840 26.99 -19.93 29.49
C ASN A 840 28.27 -19.07 29.51
N ALA A 841 28.35 -18.07 28.63
CA ALA A 841 29.47 -17.14 28.58
C ALA A 841 29.52 -16.23 29.83
N SER A 842 28.37 -15.81 30.35
CA SER A 842 28.29 -14.97 31.57
C SER A 842 28.70 -15.74 32.83
N ILE A 843 28.30 -17.01 32.94
CA ILE A 843 28.70 -17.90 34.04
C ILE A 843 30.21 -18.16 33.98
N SER A 844 30.74 -18.44 32.80
CA SER A 844 32.17 -18.75 32.61
C SER A 844 33.09 -17.55 32.89
N SER A 845 32.62 -16.33 32.64
CA SER A 845 33.35 -15.09 32.87
C SER A 845 33.20 -14.52 34.29
N GLY A 846 32.27 -15.06 35.10
CA GLY A 846 32.03 -14.58 36.46
C GLY A 846 31.36 -13.20 36.50
N SER A 847 30.43 -12.92 35.57
CA SER A 847 29.72 -11.63 35.52
C SER A 847 28.99 -11.32 36.84
N PRO A 848 29.04 -10.06 37.33
CA PRO A 848 28.37 -9.67 38.57
C PRO A 848 26.84 -9.51 38.43
N LEU A 849 26.32 -9.49 37.19
CA LEU A 849 24.90 -9.28 36.90
C LEU A 849 24.11 -10.59 36.99
N ILE A 850 22.97 -10.55 37.69
CA ILE A 850 22.04 -11.67 37.75
C ILE A 850 21.14 -11.63 36.50
N TYR A 851 21.34 -12.60 35.62
CA TYR A 851 20.52 -12.73 34.41
C TYR A 851 19.34 -13.68 34.64
N THR A 852 18.14 -13.18 34.41
CA THR A 852 16.91 -13.97 34.28
C THR A 852 16.75 -14.43 32.83
N GLY A 853 16.59 -15.73 32.60
CA GLY A 853 16.36 -16.23 31.25
C GLY A 853 15.01 -15.74 30.69
N LEU A 854 15.03 -15.19 29.47
CA LEU A 854 13.85 -14.69 28.75
C LEU A 854 12.70 -15.72 28.69
N HIS A 855 13.02 -17.01 28.53
CA HIS A 855 12.04 -18.11 28.57
C HIS A 855 11.19 -18.13 29.86
N LYS A 856 11.73 -17.71 31.02
CA LYS A 856 10.98 -17.62 32.28
C LYS A 856 10.08 -16.40 32.30
N THR A 857 10.55 -15.27 31.79
CA THR A 857 9.79 -14.01 31.76
C THR A 857 8.60 -14.10 30.81
N LEU A 858 8.75 -14.78 29.66
CA LEU A 858 7.64 -14.98 28.71
C LEU A 858 6.50 -15.85 29.28
N VAL A 859 6.78 -16.72 30.25
CA VAL A 859 5.79 -17.57 30.94
C VAL A 859 5.38 -16.97 32.30
N SER A 860 5.97 -15.84 32.67
CA SER A 860 5.61 -15.11 33.89
C SER A 860 4.33 -14.29 33.70
N ILE A 861 3.75 -13.87 34.83
CA ILE A 861 2.56 -13.02 34.86
C ILE A 861 2.94 -11.60 34.43
N ASN A 862 2.13 -10.99 33.58
CA ASN A 862 2.29 -9.60 33.18
C ASN A 862 2.05 -8.69 34.39
N VAL A 863 3.03 -7.84 34.73
CA VAL A 863 2.99 -6.96 35.90
C VAL A 863 1.89 -5.90 35.77
N ALA A 864 1.50 -5.53 34.55
CA ALA A 864 0.49 -4.48 34.32
C ALA A 864 -0.95 -4.98 34.50
N THR A 865 -1.22 -6.22 34.12
CA THR A 865 -2.57 -6.81 34.09
C THR A 865 -2.79 -7.87 35.18
N ASN A 866 -1.71 -8.36 35.79
CA ASN A 866 -1.69 -9.53 36.69
C ASN A 866 -2.20 -10.83 36.05
N GLU A 867 -2.24 -10.93 34.73
CA GLU A 867 -2.64 -12.12 33.99
C GLU A 867 -1.47 -12.71 33.16
N PRO A 868 -1.48 -14.01 32.81
CA PRO A 868 -0.45 -14.65 31.98
C PRO A 868 -0.60 -14.27 30.49
N ASP A 869 -0.62 -12.98 30.18
CA ASP A 869 -0.96 -12.48 28.85
C ASP A 869 0.06 -12.87 27.78
N TYR A 870 1.36 -12.82 28.09
CA TYR A 870 2.40 -12.94 27.06
C TYR A 870 2.35 -14.27 26.31
N ILE A 871 2.10 -15.37 27.01
CA ILE A 871 1.99 -16.69 26.38
C ILE A 871 0.66 -16.85 25.64
N ILE A 872 -0.41 -16.23 26.13
CA ILE A 872 -1.72 -16.22 25.48
C ILE A 872 -1.63 -15.40 24.19
N ASP A 873 -1.04 -14.22 24.22
CA ASP A 873 -0.82 -13.33 23.07
C ASP A 873 0.02 -14.02 21.99
N LEU A 874 1.12 -14.69 22.37
CA LEU A 874 1.91 -15.51 21.46
C LEU A 874 1.07 -16.61 20.79
N SER A 875 0.18 -17.27 21.54
CA SER A 875 -0.73 -18.27 20.97
C SER A 875 -1.84 -17.67 20.10
N LYS A 876 -2.32 -16.47 20.41
CA LYS A 876 -3.30 -15.73 19.61
C LYS A 876 -2.74 -15.31 18.26
N PHE A 877 -1.45 -14.98 18.16
CA PHE A 877 -0.83 -14.69 16.86
C PHE A 877 -0.96 -15.82 15.84
N VAL A 878 -1.07 -17.08 16.31
CA VAL A 878 -1.33 -18.24 15.44
C VAL A 878 -2.78 -18.24 14.91
N THR A 879 -3.73 -17.64 15.62
CA THR A 879 -5.14 -17.57 15.20
C THR A 879 -5.42 -16.51 14.13
N TYR A 880 -4.47 -15.60 13.87
CA TYR A 880 -4.64 -14.52 12.90
C TYR A 880 -4.25 -14.97 11.49
N THR A 881 -5.23 -15.46 10.73
CA THR A 881 -5.06 -15.93 9.34
C THR A 881 -4.51 -14.87 8.37
N HIS A 882 -4.67 -13.57 8.69
CA HIS A 882 -4.15 -12.49 7.86
C HIS A 882 -2.65 -12.22 8.08
N LEU A 883 -2.01 -12.84 9.07
CA LEU A 883 -0.62 -12.59 9.48
C LEU A 883 0.22 -13.88 9.52
N PRO A 884 0.50 -14.52 8.37
CA PRO A 884 1.20 -15.80 8.32
C PRO A 884 2.65 -15.73 8.82
N GLU A 885 3.36 -14.62 8.58
CA GLU A 885 4.74 -14.45 9.08
C GLU A 885 4.79 -14.33 10.61
N HIS A 886 3.81 -13.66 11.22
CA HIS A 886 3.70 -13.56 12.68
C HIS A 886 3.43 -14.94 13.28
N ALA A 887 2.50 -15.70 12.70
CA ALA A 887 2.21 -17.07 13.13
C ALA A 887 3.48 -17.95 13.07
N TYR A 888 4.28 -17.84 12.01
CA TYR A 888 5.56 -18.56 11.88
C TYR A 888 6.53 -18.29 13.04
N HIS A 889 6.81 -17.01 13.31
CA HIS A 889 7.74 -16.64 14.39
C HIS A 889 7.17 -16.98 15.77
N ALA A 890 5.86 -16.79 15.98
CA ALA A 890 5.18 -17.17 17.21
C ALA A 890 5.28 -18.69 17.49
N ILE A 891 5.06 -19.53 16.48
CA ILE A 891 5.21 -20.99 16.60
C ILE A 891 6.65 -21.36 16.98
N ARG A 892 7.66 -20.74 16.35
CA ARG A 892 9.07 -21.02 16.67
C ARG A 892 9.45 -20.60 18.09
N ILE A 893 8.93 -19.46 18.56
CA ILE A 893 9.09 -19.03 19.96
C ILE A 893 8.45 -20.07 20.90
N LEU A 894 7.21 -20.46 20.64
CA LEU A 894 6.49 -21.45 21.45
C LEU A 894 7.23 -22.80 21.49
N MET A 895 7.73 -23.29 20.35
CA MET A 895 8.57 -24.50 20.28
C MET A 895 9.85 -24.38 21.11
N THR A 896 10.49 -23.21 21.08
CA THR A 896 11.72 -22.97 21.85
C THR A 896 11.42 -22.94 23.34
N ILE A 897 10.32 -22.31 23.76
CA ILE A 897 9.88 -22.26 25.16
C ILE A 897 9.52 -23.67 25.67
N THR A 898 8.79 -24.46 24.88
CA THR A 898 8.38 -25.82 25.27
C THR A 898 9.55 -26.79 25.34
N SER A 899 10.70 -26.50 24.72
CA SER A 899 11.90 -27.30 24.90
C SER A 899 12.47 -27.24 26.33
N TYR A 900 12.09 -26.22 27.12
CA TYR A 900 12.47 -26.10 28.53
C TYR A 900 11.45 -26.84 29.43
N PRO A 901 11.89 -27.60 30.45
CA PRO A 901 11.00 -28.47 31.25
C PRO A 901 10.12 -27.72 32.27
N ILE A 902 10.61 -26.62 32.86
CA ILE A 902 9.92 -25.89 33.94
C ILE A 902 8.68 -25.11 33.45
N PRO A 903 8.67 -24.48 32.26
CA PRO A 903 7.51 -23.71 31.79
C PRO A 903 6.30 -24.55 31.36
N GLN A 904 6.45 -25.84 31.07
CA GLN A 904 5.39 -26.67 30.48
C GLN A 904 4.15 -26.83 31.39
N SER A 905 4.35 -27.07 32.69
CA SER A 905 3.25 -27.26 33.65
C SER A 905 2.41 -25.99 33.82
N HIS A 906 3.08 -24.84 33.88
CA HIS A 906 2.43 -23.54 33.99
C HIS A 906 1.66 -23.17 32.72
N MET A 907 2.22 -23.43 31.54
CA MET A 907 1.56 -23.17 30.25
C MET A 907 0.23 -23.93 30.11
N VAL A 908 0.21 -25.22 30.47
CA VAL A 908 -1.02 -26.02 30.44
C VAL A 908 -2.08 -25.44 31.38
N SER A 909 -1.68 -25.02 32.59
CA SER A 909 -2.62 -24.39 33.53
C SER A 909 -3.20 -23.07 32.99
N TYR A 910 -2.39 -22.26 32.30
CA TYR A 910 -2.85 -21.01 31.72
C TYR A 910 -3.78 -21.23 30.52
N PHE A 911 -3.46 -22.14 29.61
CA PHE A 911 -4.30 -22.41 28.43
C PHE A 911 -5.63 -23.08 28.77
N THR A 912 -5.72 -23.79 29.89
CA THR A 912 -6.95 -24.47 30.35
C THR A 912 -7.84 -23.60 31.26
N SER A 913 -7.34 -22.42 31.67
CA SER A 913 -8.07 -21.53 32.59
C SER A 913 -9.38 -20.98 32.01
N ASN A 914 -9.44 -20.76 30.69
CA ASN A 914 -10.62 -20.24 30.00
C ASN A 914 -11.01 -21.14 28.82
N PRO A 915 -12.17 -21.84 28.87
CA PRO A 915 -12.56 -22.81 27.87
C PRO A 915 -12.77 -22.20 26.48
N LYS A 916 -13.19 -20.92 26.40
CA LYS A 916 -13.36 -20.22 25.12
C LYS A 916 -12.01 -19.96 24.44
N LEU A 917 -11.02 -19.51 25.22
CA LEU A 917 -9.66 -19.30 24.73
C LEU A 917 -9.01 -20.63 24.31
N THR A 918 -9.20 -21.70 25.09
CA THR A 918 -8.68 -23.04 24.73
C THR A 918 -9.20 -23.50 23.37
N ILE A 919 -10.50 -23.33 23.13
CA ILE A 919 -11.15 -23.73 21.87
C ILE A 919 -10.64 -22.86 20.71
N GLY A 920 -10.59 -21.53 20.90
CA GLY A 920 -10.12 -20.60 19.87
C GLY A 920 -8.66 -20.82 19.48
N ILE A 921 -7.77 -20.98 20.47
CA ILE A 921 -6.34 -21.26 20.23
C ILE A 921 -6.17 -22.60 19.51
N ARG A 922 -6.77 -23.69 20.03
CA ARG A 922 -6.69 -25.00 19.38
C ARG A 922 -7.19 -24.94 17.93
N HIS A 923 -8.27 -24.22 17.69
CA HIS A 923 -8.80 -24.04 16.35
C HIS A 923 -7.84 -23.29 15.43
N GLY A 924 -7.24 -22.18 15.87
CA GLY A 924 -6.26 -21.45 15.07
C GLY A 924 -5.06 -22.31 14.67
N PHE A 925 -4.57 -23.17 15.58
CA PHE A 925 -3.52 -24.13 15.23
C PHE A 925 -3.97 -25.16 14.19
N VAL A 926 -5.23 -25.62 14.24
CA VAL A 926 -5.79 -26.52 13.22
C VAL A 926 -5.95 -25.78 11.89
N GLU A 927 -6.45 -24.54 11.87
CA GLU A 927 -6.55 -23.71 10.67
C GLU A 927 -5.18 -23.54 10.00
N CYS A 928 -4.12 -23.23 10.77
CA CYS A 928 -2.77 -23.13 10.22
C CYS A 928 -2.22 -24.45 9.66
N LEU A 929 -2.66 -25.60 10.17
CA LEU A 929 -2.26 -26.92 9.65
C LEU A 929 -3.06 -27.32 8.40
N GLU A 930 -4.33 -26.93 8.34
CA GLU A 930 -5.25 -27.20 7.22
C GLU A 930 -5.07 -26.25 6.04
N GLU A 931 -4.40 -25.11 6.20
CA GLU A 931 -4.14 -24.17 5.12
C GLU A 931 -3.27 -24.83 4.01
N GLU A 932 -3.91 -25.21 2.90
CA GLU A 932 -3.23 -25.80 1.73
C GLU A 932 -2.30 -24.78 1.06
N GLU A 933 -1.18 -25.26 0.49
CA GLU A 933 -0.19 -24.45 -0.24
C GLU A 933 -0.76 -23.68 -1.46
N SER A 934 -2.03 -23.90 -1.85
CA SER A 934 -2.66 -23.40 -3.07
C SER A 934 -3.14 -21.94 -2.99
N THR A 935 -3.52 -21.43 -1.82
CA THR A 935 -3.94 -20.02 -1.63
C THR A 935 -2.79 -19.02 -1.75
N LYS A 936 -1.55 -19.51 -1.75
CA LYS A 936 -0.35 -18.73 -2.04
C LYS A 936 -0.35 -18.24 -3.49
N SER A 937 -0.79 -19.03 -4.47
CA SER A 937 -0.62 -18.67 -5.89
C SER A 937 -1.43 -17.45 -6.34
N THR A 938 -2.56 -17.16 -5.69
CA THR A 938 -3.42 -16.00 -6.03
C THR A 938 -2.95 -14.70 -5.36
N ARG A 939 -2.14 -14.77 -4.29
CA ARG A 939 -1.50 -13.59 -3.68
C ARG A 939 -0.05 -13.39 -4.14
N LEU A 940 0.60 -14.43 -4.66
CA LEU A 940 1.99 -14.42 -5.15
C LEU A 940 2.17 -13.99 -6.61
N SER A 941 1.11 -13.64 -7.35
CA SER A 941 1.29 -13.00 -8.65
C SER A 941 1.82 -11.55 -8.56
N CYS A 942 2.06 -11.02 -7.35
CA CYS A 942 2.58 -9.67 -7.12
C CYS A 942 3.89 -9.57 -6.32
N ARG A 943 4.53 -10.67 -5.89
CA ARG A 943 5.86 -10.59 -5.25
C ARG A 943 6.70 -11.85 -5.55
N GLN A 944 7.77 -11.70 -6.33
CA GLN A 944 8.87 -12.66 -6.33
C GLN A 944 9.72 -12.46 -5.06
N LEU A 945 9.90 -13.52 -4.26
CA LEU A 945 11.18 -13.97 -3.64
C LEU A 945 10.94 -14.90 -2.43
N SER A 946 11.64 -16.05 -2.48
CA SER A 946 12.05 -16.98 -1.40
C SER A 946 11.06 -17.35 -0.29
N ASP A 947 10.70 -18.64 -0.25
CA ASP A 947 9.70 -19.27 0.63
C ASP A 947 10.28 -19.75 1.98
N PRO A 948 9.91 -19.15 3.14
CA PRO A 948 10.30 -19.64 4.47
C PRO A 948 9.36 -20.71 5.06
N LEU A 949 8.18 -20.96 4.45
CA LEU A 949 7.15 -21.85 5.01
C LEU A 949 7.41 -23.35 4.76
N ALA A 950 8.29 -23.70 3.81
CA ALA A 950 8.75 -25.09 3.62
C ALA A 950 9.46 -25.67 4.86
N LYS A 951 9.96 -24.82 5.78
CA LYS A 951 10.60 -25.23 7.03
C LYS A 951 9.62 -25.51 8.19
N VAL A 952 8.35 -25.11 8.08
CA VAL A 952 7.35 -25.37 9.13
C VAL A 952 6.92 -26.83 9.12
N ARG A 953 6.73 -27.41 7.94
CA ARG A 953 6.37 -28.84 7.79
C ARG A 953 7.48 -29.79 8.26
N SER A 954 8.76 -29.43 8.09
CA SER A 954 9.86 -30.27 8.61
C SER A 954 10.04 -30.18 10.13
N ALA A 955 9.60 -29.08 10.75
CA ALA A 955 9.68 -28.88 12.19
C ALA A 955 8.52 -29.56 12.97
N VAL A 956 7.34 -29.68 12.36
CA VAL A 956 6.14 -30.28 13.01
C VAL A 956 6.02 -31.78 12.76
N ILE A 957 6.53 -32.29 11.62
CA ILE A 957 6.51 -33.74 11.31
C ILE A 957 7.78 -34.44 11.86
N GLY A 958 8.76 -33.66 12.34
CA GLY A 958 10.03 -34.13 12.88
C GLY A 958 10.19 -33.95 14.38
N ARG A 959 9.21 -34.35 15.20
CA ARG A 959 9.41 -34.87 16.57
C ARG A 959 8.13 -35.42 17.19
#